data_AF-A0A6A5C1B6-F1
#
_entry.id   AF-A0A6A5C1B6-F1
#
_cell.length_a   1.000
_cell.length_b   1.000
_cell.length_c   1.000
_cell.angle_alpha   90.00
_cell.angle_beta   90.00
_cell.angle_gamma   90.00
#
_symmetry.space_group_name_H-M   'P 1'
#
loop_
_entity.id
_entity.type
_entity.pdbx_description
1 polymer ?
#
loop_
_entity_poly.entity_id
_entity_poly.type
_entity_poly.pdbx_seq_one_letter_code
_entity_poly.pdbx_strand_id
1 'polypeptide(L)'
;MSHLTQILEQFNFREYDYDAHKDEPIEWRLVVKEGRQRWIPFPQSILKQFNAPQSLIDIHLLNKPSNFELPNTYVNDIPLNLDVSHSGSTNSNSNNNNSSSSSSNSNSSDDDSTVNNDTTSPLDYVFNKTNNYQSNLSESMVNERLLKAIDFYGSVQTDDGHWAGDYGGPMFLLPGIVIVMYICGEKLPRPFRYEMIRYIQSKQNKDGGYGLHIEGHSTIFGTVLNYVALRLLGVSSSHQFMKQTLEFLSKEPANGTLGCPQWAKLYLCVLGLMHWDCIDPIPPELWLLPDWFPYIQPGKWWCHCRVVYLPMAYLYGLGKVYDRAESDTLIQELRNELYMNVSGIEYSKQPWSKFRSYVNPRDNYHPFTQLYASMIHVFVAYEKYFKIGYFRKRALDTCIDHIKYEDSVTNHICIGPVNKVLNMLSVYFHEGSQTEHFQAHLDRVYDYLWLSDDGMKYQGYNGSQLWDTAFATQAIAEYYKRFKTSNGSINIQPLLDRPSHLQTLLKAYNFINFTQVKEDVPNRMAYYRQQSKGGWPFSTKDHGWPISDCTAEGIKSVLSIHDLFGLKEEDSNHQRRPCLVVDLLTPISSKWTQNPLSGLIHGGGDEGGEKEDEQYLLLDEERLTYAVRVILSMFNEGTNGGWATYELSRTHSWIEIINPAALYGEIMIDYPHTECTSACITALLQFKKFYPNSPYIPLIDDSIKHAISVIESKQTPEGGWYGGWAVCFCYGTWFAITALNAIDPVNNVYSKNEIVRKGLDFIVSKQQEQDGGWGESYLSCVTHKYSQSETSRVINTAWALLSLMTGDYPNLKVIEMGIYFLLRKQLPNGDFPQESISGVFNHNCMITYTNYRNIFPIWALSMYMRKYHPVVVKEQ
;
A
#
# COMPACT_ATOMS: atom_id res chain seq x y z
N MET A 1 28.46 5.28 8.19
CA MET A 1 27.22 5.26 7.38
C MET A 1 27.53 5.65 5.94
N SER A 2 27.83 6.92 5.60
CA SER A 2 28.15 7.34 4.21
C SER A 2 29.18 6.47 3.47
N HIS A 3 30.35 6.23 4.07
CA HIS A 3 31.39 5.35 3.50
C HIS A 3 30.95 3.89 3.39
N LEU A 4 30.04 3.45 4.28
CA LEU A 4 29.46 2.11 4.21
C LEU A 4 28.49 2.02 3.01
N THR A 5 27.55 2.95 2.85
CA THR A 5 26.61 2.96 1.71
C THR A 5 27.35 2.92 0.37
N GLN A 6 28.42 3.70 0.19
CA GLN A 6 29.25 3.66 -1.02
C GLN A 6 29.88 2.28 -1.27
N ILE A 7 30.32 1.59 -0.22
CA ILE A 7 30.91 0.24 -0.31
C ILE A 7 29.84 -0.84 -0.53
N LEU A 8 28.68 -0.73 0.13
CA LEU A 8 27.53 -1.62 -0.09
C LEU A 8 26.97 -1.48 -1.51
N GLU A 9 27.04 -0.29 -2.12
CA GLU A 9 26.72 -0.04 -3.53
C GLU A 9 27.75 -0.64 -4.51
N GLN A 10 29.03 -0.71 -4.13
CA GLN A 10 30.09 -1.29 -4.95
C GLN A 10 30.10 -2.84 -4.95
N PHE A 11 29.48 -3.48 -3.96
CA PHE A 11 29.35 -4.93 -3.93
C PHE A 11 28.28 -5.41 -4.93
N ASN A 12 28.73 -5.89 -6.09
CA ASN A 12 27.84 -6.51 -7.09
C ASN A 12 27.39 -7.91 -6.63
N PHE A 13 26.43 -7.93 -5.71
CA PHE A 13 25.83 -9.14 -5.15
C PHE A 13 25.21 -10.08 -6.20
N ARG A 14 24.97 -9.63 -7.44
CA ARG A 14 24.45 -10.49 -8.51
C ARG A 14 25.52 -11.42 -9.11
N GLU A 15 26.79 -11.00 -9.04
CA GLU A 15 27.94 -11.75 -9.57
C GLU A 15 28.68 -12.59 -8.49
N TYR A 16 28.30 -12.46 -7.23
CA TYR A 16 28.90 -13.23 -6.14
C TYR A 16 28.42 -14.70 -6.13
N ASP A 17 29.35 -15.64 -6.10
CA ASP A 17 29.06 -17.08 -6.10
C ASP A 17 28.67 -17.61 -4.70
N TYR A 18 27.41 -17.38 -4.32
CA TYR A 18 26.82 -17.93 -3.10
C TYR A 18 26.68 -19.47 -3.08
N ASP A 19 26.85 -20.15 -4.21
CA ASP A 19 26.78 -21.61 -4.28
C ASP A 19 28.16 -22.23 -3.97
N ALA A 20 29.26 -21.59 -4.37
CA ALA A 20 30.61 -21.91 -3.91
C ALA A 20 30.81 -21.59 -2.41
N HIS A 21 30.30 -20.46 -1.94
CA HIS A 21 30.40 -20.01 -0.55
C HIS A 21 29.20 -20.43 0.33
N LYS A 22 28.58 -21.57 0.00
CA LYS A 22 27.27 -21.97 0.54
C LYS A 22 27.17 -22.15 2.06
N ASP A 23 28.30 -22.39 2.72
CA ASP A 23 28.43 -22.66 4.16
C ASP A 23 28.81 -21.39 4.95
N GLU A 24 29.02 -20.26 4.26
CA GLU A 24 29.28 -18.96 4.88
C GLU A 24 27.98 -18.30 5.38
N PRO A 25 27.94 -17.78 6.62
CA PRO A 25 26.78 -17.03 7.10
C PRO A 25 26.51 -15.77 6.28
N ILE A 26 25.24 -15.56 5.92
CA ILE A 26 24.75 -14.37 5.24
C ILE A 26 24.07 -13.45 6.24
N GLU A 27 24.38 -12.15 6.15
CA GLU A 27 23.69 -11.09 6.86
C GLU A 27 23.06 -10.13 5.87
N TRP A 28 21.75 -9.92 5.99
CA TRP A 28 21.01 -8.98 5.14
C TRP A 28 21.20 -7.53 5.64
N ARG A 29 21.26 -6.59 4.69
CA ARG A 29 21.27 -5.15 4.91
C ARG A 29 20.26 -4.49 3.98
N LEU A 30 19.45 -3.58 4.51
CA LEU A 30 18.65 -2.67 3.71
C LEU A 30 19.53 -1.47 3.31
N VAL A 31 19.78 -1.34 2.01
CA VAL A 31 20.42 -0.16 1.42
C VAL A 31 19.32 0.78 0.93
N VAL A 32 19.44 2.05 1.33
CA VAL A 32 18.52 3.13 0.98
C VAL A 32 19.26 4.30 0.35
N LYS A 33 18.67 4.87 -0.70
CA LYS A 33 19.15 6.08 -1.38
C LYS A 33 18.04 6.70 -2.21
N GLU A 34 17.74 7.97 -1.98
CA GLU A 34 16.73 8.71 -2.75
C GLU A 34 15.35 8.00 -2.74
N GLY A 35 15.04 7.32 -1.63
CA GLY A 35 13.84 6.51 -1.45
C GLY A 35 13.95 5.08 -1.98
N ARG A 36 14.90 4.79 -2.87
CA ARG A 36 15.12 3.44 -3.41
C ARG A 36 15.50 2.47 -2.28
N GLN A 37 14.80 1.34 -2.18
CA GLN A 37 15.01 0.34 -1.13
C GLN A 37 15.52 -0.97 -1.74
N ARG A 38 16.61 -1.53 -1.19
CA ARG A 38 17.19 -2.81 -1.64
C ARG A 38 17.69 -3.62 -0.47
N TRP A 39 17.21 -4.86 -0.33
CA TRP A 39 17.81 -5.84 0.55
C TRP A 39 18.99 -6.53 -0.15
N ILE A 40 20.19 -6.39 0.39
CA ILE A 40 21.41 -7.00 -0.12
C ILE A 40 21.92 -8.06 0.87
N PRO A 41 22.20 -9.30 0.43
CA PRO A 41 22.77 -10.35 1.27
C PRO A 41 24.30 -10.28 1.27
N PHE A 42 24.90 -9.96 2.41
CA PHE A 42 26.35 -9.91 2.55
C PHE A 42 26.91 -11.17 3.22
N PRO A 43 27.92 -11.82 2.62
CA PRO A 43 28.76 -12.80 3.30
C PRO A 43 29.48 -12.17 4.49
N GLN A 44 29.57 -12.88 5.62
CA GLN A 44 30.15 -12.34 6.85
C GLN A 44 31.63 -11.94 6.71
N SER A 45 32.39 -12.58 5.81
CA SER A 45 33.77 -12.22 5.48
C SER A 45 33.87 -10.82 4.88
N ILE A 46 32.88 -10.38 4.09
CA ILE A 46 32.83 -9.05 3.49
C ILE A 46 32.49 -8.00 4.55
N LEU A 47 31.47 -8.23 5.39
CA LEU A 47 31.11 -7.29 6.46
C LEU A 47 32.23 -7.08 7.48
N LYS A 48 33.03 -8.11 7.77
CA LYS A 48 34.21 -8.02 8.66
C LYS A 48 35.29 -7.09 8.10
N GLN A 49 35.45 -6.97 6.78
CA GLN A 49 36.43 -6.05 6.17
C GLN A 49 36.05 -4.59 6.39
N PHE A 50 34.74 -4.29 6.49
CA PHE A 50 34.21 -2.92 6.58
C PHE A 50 33.74 -2.50 7.97
N ASN A 51 33.88 -3.38 8.98
CA ASN A 51 33.50 -3.15 10.37
C ASN A 51 32.08 -2.56 10.53
N ALA A 52 31.12 -3.15 9.80
CA ALA A 52 29.79 -2.60 9.57
C ALA A 52 28.71 -3.24 10.48
N PRO A 53 28.33 -2.62 11.61
CA PRO A 53 27.27 -3.15 12.47
C PRO A 53 25.93 -3.19 11.73
N GLN A 54 25.05 -4.11 12.13
CA GLN A 54 23.67 -4.14 11.66
C GLN A 54 22.91 -2.90 12.18
N SER A 55 22.12 -2.24 11.33
CA SER A 55 21.37 -1.04 11.75
C SER A 55 20.15 -1.40 12.60
N LEU A 56 19.68 -0.46 13.43
CA LEU A 56 18.42 -0.63 14.18
C LEU A 56 17.23 -0.86 13.24
N ILE A 57 17.24 -0.24 12.06
CA ILE A 57 16.25 -0.43 10.99
C ILE A 57 16.26 -1.89 10.51
N ASP A 58 17.43 -2.46 10.19
CA ASP A 58 17.52 -3.87 9.78
C ASP A 58 17.06 -4.82 10.90
N ILE A 59 17.32 -4.51 12.17
CA ILE A 59 16.92 -5.34 13.31
C ILE A 59 15.40 -5.30 13.48
N HIS A 60 14.81 -4.10 13.41
CA HIS A 60 13.38 -3.87 13.52
C HIS A 60 12.60 -4.55 12.39
N LEU A 61 12.97 -4.30 11.14
CA LEU A 61 12.25 -4.81 9.96
C LEU A 61 12.35 -6.33 9.79
N LEU A 62 13.41 -6.95 10.32
CA LEU A 62 13.57 -8.41 10.34
C LEU A 62 13.01 -9.06 11.63
N ASN A 63 12.38 -8.29 12.52
CA ASN A 63 11.83 -8.74 13.80
C ASN A 63 12.81 -9.59 14.63
N LYS A 64 14.12 -9.30 14.52
CA LYS A 64 15.16 -10.00 15.28
C LYS A 64 15.06 -9.56 16.75
N PRO A 65 15.24 -10.46 17.74
CA PRO A 65 15.30 -10.06 19.14
C PRO A 65 16.44 -9.06 19.34
N SER A 66 16.07 -7.79 19.54
CA SER A 66 17.01 -6.71 19.80
C SER A 66 17.51 -6.85 21.23
N ASN A 67 18.77 -7.27 21.40
CA ASN A 67 19.50 -7.19 22.68
C ASN A 67 19.90 -5.72 23.00
N PHE A 68 18.98 -4.78 22.76
CA PHE A 68 19.20 -3.35 22.86
C PHE A 68 18.25 -2.74 23.90
N GLU A 69 18.74 -2.64 25.13
CA GLU A 69 18.10 -1.82 26.14
C GLU A 69 18.23 -0.34 25.72
N LEU A 70 17.11 0.38 25.69
CA LEU A 70 17.13 1.84 25.61
C LEU A 70 17.89 2.39 26.84
N PRO A 71 18.67 3.48 26.72
CA PRO A 71 19.37 4.07 27.86
C PRO A 71 18.41 4.38 29.01
N ASN A 72 18.58 3.69 30.13
CA ASN A 72 17.72 3.81 31.30
C ASN A 72 17.85 5.18 31.97
N THR A 73 16.96 6.11 31.62
CA THR A 73 16.56 7.22 32.48
C THR A 73 15.04 7.38 32.46
N TYR A 74 14.44 7.33 33.64
CA TYR A 74 13.00 7.49 33.92
C TYR A 74 12.08 6.30 33.57
N VAL A 75 12.15 5.26 34.40
CA VAL A 75 11.00 4.38 34.70
C VAL A 75 10.94 4.22 36.22
N ASN A 76 9.85 4.66 36.84
CA ASN A 76 9.47 4.31 38.21
C ASN A 76 7.96 3.99 38.22
N ASP A 77 7.67 2.70 38.34
CA ASP A 77 6.47 2.05 38.89
C ASP A 77 5.10 2.76 38.84
N ILE A 78 4.20 2.20 38.02
CA ILE A 78 2.75 2.20 38.28
C ILE A 78 2.34 0.76 38.61
N PRO A 79 1.74 0.46 39.79
CA PRO A 79 1.38 -0.90 40.16
C PRO A 79 0.18 -1.42 39.35
N LEU A 80 0.40 -2.48 38.55
CA LEU A 80 -0.67 -3.27 37.93
C LEU A 80 -1.16 -4.35 38.90
N ASN A 81 -2.22 -4.05 39.65
CA ASN A 81 -2.99 -5.06 40.40
C ASN A 81 -4.30 -5.39 39.67
N LEU A 82 -4.26 -6.40 38.81
CA LEU A 82 -5.45 -7.13 38.35
C LEU A 82 -5.10 -8.61 38.19
N ASP A 83 -5.41 -9.40 39.22
CA ASP A 83 -5.33 -10.86 39.18
C ASP A 83 -6.30 -11.42 38.13
N VAL A 84 -5.75 -12.14 37.14
CA VAL A 84 -6.52 -13.05 36.28
C VAL A 84 -5.78 -14.39 36.21
N SER A 85 -5.87 -15.15 37.31
CA SER A 85 -5.30 -16.49 37.39
C SER A 85 -6.13 -17.50 36.58
N HIS A 86 -5.66 -17.88 35.39
CA HIS A 86 -6.13 -19.06 34.67
C HIS A 86 -4.96 -20.02 34.41
N SER A 87 -4.52 -20.69 35.47
CA SER A 87 -3.61 -21.83 35.39
C SER A 87 -4.38 -23.08 34.98
N GLY A 88 -4.17 -23.55 33.76
CA GLY A 88 -4.59 -24.90 33.38
C GLY A 88 -3.67 -25.95 34.01
N SER A 89 -4.23 -26.90 34.76
CA SER A 89 -3.51 -28.11 35.18
C SER A 89 -4.40 -29.34 35.03
N THR A 90 -4.03 -30.22 34.11
CA THR A 90 -4.60 -31.56 33.96
C THR A 90 -4.19 -32.45 35.14
N ASN A 91 -5.12 -33.12 35.81
CA ASN A 91 -4.96 -34.54 36.17
C ASN A 91 -6.24 -35.22 36.69
N SER A 92 -6.30 -36.53 36.39
CA SER A 92 -7.24 -37.57 36.81
C SER A 92 -7.69 -37.58 38.28
N ASN A 93 -8.95 -37.92 38.59
CA ASN A 93 -9.36 -39.33 38.80
C ASN A 93 -10.85 -39.58 39.18
N SER A 94 -11.40 -40.69 38.66
CA SER A 94 -12.40 -41.64 39.24
C SER A 94 -13.74 -41.20 39.88
N ASN A 95 -14.82 -41.85 39.38
CA ASN A 95 -16.05 -42.29 40.07
C ASN A 95 -17.06 -41.19 40.55
N ASN A 96 -18.39 -41.40 40.59
CA ASN A 96 -19.18 -42.64 40.50
C ASN A 96 -20.63 -42.39 39.99
N ASN A 97 -21.19 -43.39 39.29
CA ASN A 97 -22.61 -43.77 39.09
C ASN A 97 -23.78 -42.82 39.47
N ASN A 98 -24.71 -42.59 38.52
CA ASN A 98 -26.01 -43.30 38.50
C ASN A 98 -26.89 -43.00 37.25
N SER A 99 -27.48 -44.07 36.70
CA SER A 99 -28.83 -44.23 36.11
C SER A 99 -29.79 -43.00 36.10
N SER A 100 -30.66 -42.72 35.12
CA SER A 100 -31.23 -43.46 33.95
C SER A 100 -32.19 -42.49 33.17
N SER A 101 -32.86 -42.73 32.02
CA SER A 101 -33.15 -43.90 31.15
C SER A 101 -33.70 -43.47 29.75
N SER A 102 -34.03 -44.46 28.89
CA SER A 102 -34.99 -44.49 27.74
C SER A 102 -36.10 -43.41 27.64
N SER A 103 -36.65 -43.01 26.47
CA SER A 103 -36.54 -43.54 25.08
C SER A 103 -37.22 -42.64 24.00
N SER A 104 -36.85 -42.89 22.73
CA SER A 104 -37.68 -42.88 21.48
C SER A 104 -38.36 -41.61 20.92
N ASN A 105 -37.95 -41.26 19.69
CA ASN A 105 -38.70 -40.81 18.48
C ASN A 105 -40.10 -40.17 18.65
N SER A 106 -40.40 -39.03 18.00
CA SER A 106 -40.68 -38.98 16.54
C SER A 106 -41.02 -37.56 16.03
N ASN A 107 -41.12 -37.40 14.70
CA ASN A 107 -41.48 -36.19 13.92
C ASN A 107 -42.70 -35.41 14.49
N SER A 108 -42.77 -34.07 14.41
CA SER A 108 -43.20 -33.36 13.19
C SER A 108 -42.87 -31.84 13.21
N SER A 109 -43.16 -31.16 12.10
CA SER A 109 -43.27 -29.69 12.04
C SER A 109 -44.34 -29.14 12.99
N ASP A 110 -44.19 -27.88 13.40
CA ASP A 110 -45.01 -26.76 12.90
C ASP A 110 -44.42 -25.41 13.34
N ASP A 111 -44.82 -24.33 12.66
CA ASP A 111 -44.43 -22.96 12.96
C ASP A 111 -44.97 -22.51 14.34
N ASP A 112 -44.18 -21.73 15.10
CA ASP A 112 -44.76 -20.57 15.75
C ASP A 112 -43.77 -19.39 15.87
N SER A 113 -44.28 -18.20 15.59
CA SER A 113 -43.54 -16.95 15.52
C SER A 113 -43.59 -16.20 16.85
N THR A 114 -42.43 -15.97 17.48
CA THR A 114 -42.31 -14.95 18.54
C THR A 114 -41.14 -14.01 18.25
N VAL A 115 -41.48 -12.91 17.57
CA VAL A 115 -40.59 -11.75 17.42
C VAL A 115 -40.53 -11.01 18.76
N ASN A 116 -39.44 -11.18 19.50
CA ASN A 116 -39.13 -10.28 20.61
C ASN A 116 -38.54 -8.97 20.05
N ASN A 117 -39.42 -7.98 19.89
CA ASN A 117 -39.05 -6.60 19.60
C ASN A 117 -38.45 -5.92 20.85
N ASP A 118 -37.20 -6.23 21.18
CA ASP A 118 -36.41 -5.38 22.08
C ASP A 118 -35.72 -4.29 21.25
N THR A 119 -36.51 -3.29 20.83
CA THR A 119 -36.01 -2.12 20.09
C THR A 119 -35.42 -1.08 21.03
N THR A 120 -34.29 -1.41 21.65
CA THR A 120 -33.36 -0.39 22.15
C THR A 120 -32.52 0.13 20.99
N SER A 121 -32.45 1.45 20.82
CA SER A 121 -31.56 2.03 19.81
C SER A 121 -30.11 1.67 20.16
N PRO A 122 -29.23 1.37 19.17
CA PRO A 122 -27.80 1.20 19.43
C PRO A 122 -27.18 2.39 20.17
N LEU A 123 -27.73 3.60 19.97
CA LEU A 123 -27.33 4.80 20.71
C LEU A 123 -27.73 4.73 22.20
N ASP A 124 -28.97 4.34 22.51
CA ASP A 124 -29.46 4.20 23.90
C ASP A 124 -28.69 3.11 24.66
N TYR A 125 -28.26 2.07 23.96
CA TYR A 125 -27.39 1.02 24.50
C TYR A 125 -26.01 1.57 24.92
N VAL A 126 -25.36 2.34 24.03
CA VAL A 126 -24.07 2.99 24.33
C VAL A 126 -24.21 4.00 25.48
N PHE A 127 -25.28 4.82 25.49
CA PHE A 127 -25.55 5.79 26.56
C PHE A 127 -25.61 5.13 27.93
N ASN A 128 -26.37 4.04 28.08
CA ASN A 128 -26.49 3.32 29.36
C ASN A 128 -25.14 2.76 29.86
N LYS A 129 -24.30 2.24 28.96
CA LYS A 129 -22.99 1.70 29.31
C LYS A 129 -21.96 2.78 29.67
N THR A 130 -22.09 3.98 29.08
CA THR A 130 -21.27 5.16 29.45
C THR A 130 -21.56 5.72 30.85
N ASN A 131 -22.31 5.05 31.72
CA ASN A 131 -22.39 5.39 33.14
C ASN A 131 -21.35 4.65 34.03
N ASN A 132 -20.83 3.48 33.62
CA ASN A 132 -20.02 2.62 34.52
C ASN A 132 -18.49 2.73 34.40
N TYR A 133 -17.93 3.21 33.29
CA TYR A 133 -16.47 3.39 33.14
C TYR A 133 -15.96 4.65 33.86
N GLN A 134 -14.96 4.55 34.73
CA GLN A 134 -14.26 5.73 35.28
C GLN A 134 -12.98 5.98 34.46
N SER A 135 -12.90 7.14 33.81
CA SER A 135 -11.69 7.56 33.09
C SER A 135 -10.61 7.92 34.11
N ASN A 136 -9.54 7.14 34.11
CA ASN A 136 -8.29 7.44 34.83
C ASN A 136 -7.20 7.97 33.85
N LEU A 137 -7.59 8.46 32.67
CA LEU A 137 -6.65 9.03 31.71
C LEU A 137 -6.13 10.39 32.22
N SER A 138 -4.86 10.43 32.60
CA SER A 138 -4.17 11.70 32.88
C SER A 138 -3.48 12.22 31.63
N GLU A 139 -3.47 13.56 31.47
CA GLU A 139 -2.74 14.24 30.40
C GLU A 139 -1.28 13.78 30.31
N SER A 140 -0.61 13.66 31.46
CA SER A 140 0.79 13.23 31.56
C SER A 140 1.01 11.84 30.99
N MET A 141 0.11 10.89 31.27
CA MET A 141 0.23 9.52 30.78
C MET A 141 0.05 9.45 29.26
N VAL A 142 -0.96 10.14 28.70
CA VAL A 142 -1.17 10.19 27.25
C VAL A 142 0.02 10.86 26.56
N ASN A 143 0.52 11.96 27.13
CA ASN A 143 1.65 12.72 26.59
C ASN A 143 2.96 11.93 26.61
N GLU A 144 3.29 11.24 27.70
CA GLU A 144 4.49 10.40 27.82
C GLU A 144 4.47 9.26 26.77
N ARG A 145 3.33 8.57 26.66
CA ARG A 145 3.12 7.46 25.73
C ARG A 145 3.20 7.90 24.27
N LEU A 146 2.61 9.06 23.94
CA LEU A 146 2.71 9.67 22.62
C LEU A 146 4.16 10.06 22.28
N LEU A 147 4.85 10.76 23.19
CA LEU A 147 6.25 11.13 22.97
C LEU A 147 7.12 9.90 22.75
N LYS A 148 6.90 8.82 23.51
CA LYS A 148 7.60 7.54 23.32
C LYS A 148 7.33 6.90 21.94
N ALA A 149 6.11 7.03 21.40
CA ALA A 149 5.80 6.57 20.05
C ALA A 149 6.54 7.40 18.98
N ILE A 150 6.63 8.72 19.16
CA ILE A 150 7.35 9.62 18.25
C ILE A 150 8.87 9.36 18.31
N ASP A 151 9.44 9.25 19.51
CA ASP A 151 10.87 8.93 19.72
C ASP A 151 11.21 7.55 19.11
N PHE A 152 10.36 6.52 19.32
CA PHE A 152 10.53 5.21 18.67
C PHE A 152 10.46 5.32 17.13
N TYR A 153 9.41 5.92 16.60
CA TYR A 153 9.17 5.95 15.16
C TYR A 153 10.20 6.83 14.42
N GLY A 154 10.68 7.90 15.05
CA GLY A 154 11.82 8.68 14.58
C GLY A 154 13.14 7.89 14.56
N SER A 155 13.34 6.94 15.48
CA SER A 155 14.55 6.10 15.53
C SER A 155 14.66 5.06 14.41
N VAL A 156 13.54 4.76 13.72
CA VAL A 156 13.48 3.86 12.55
C VAL A 156 13.33 4.62 11.22
N GLN A 157 13.45 5.95 11.23
CA GLN A 157 13.55 6.75 10.00
C GLN A 157 14.89 6.49 9.30
N THR A 158 14.86 6.42 7.98
CA THR A 158 16.05 6.24 7.13
C THR A 158 17.01 7.43 7.15
N ASP A 159 18.22 7.23 6.60
CA ASP A 159 19.23 8.29 6.49
C ASP A 159 18.81 9.41 5.52
N ASP A 160 18.14 9.05 4.41
CA ASP A 160 17.57 9.96 3.40
C ASP A 160 16.18 10.52 3.77
N GLY A 161 15.60 10.08 4.89
CA GLY A 161 14.52 10.78 5.59
C GLY A 161 13.11 10.24 5.39
N HIS A 162 12.91 9.16 4.61
CA HIS A 162 11.64 8.43 4.56
C HIS A 162 11.56 7.33 5.61
N TRP A 163 10.42 6.63 5.64
CA TRP A 163 10.26 5.37 6.38
C TRP A 163 10.15 4.19 5.42
N ALA A 164 10.95 3.15 5.66
CA ALA A 164 10.90 1.92 4.88
C ALA A 164 9.86 0.94 5.47
N GLY A 165 9.31 0.03 4.67
CA GLY A 165 8.25 -0.85 5.13
C GLY A 165 7.90 -1.99 4.17
N ASP A 166 7.33 -3.05 4.74
CA ASP A 166 6.68 -4.11 3.95
C ASP A 166 5.41 -3.54 3.30
N TYR A 167 5.35 -3.69 1.99
CA TYR A 167 4.25 -3.30 1.09
C TYR A 167 3.83 -4.48 0.18
N GLY A 168 4.03 -5.72 0.65
CA GLY A 168 3.56 -6.95 0.03
C GLY A 168 2.14 -7.32 0.48
N GLY A 169 1.76 -8.58 0.30
CA GLY A 169 0.42 -9.08 0.63
C GLY A 169 -0.23 -9.87 -0.50
N PRO A 170 -0.26 -9.34 -1.75
CA PRO A 170 -0.76 -10.09 -2.92
C PRO A 170 0.14 -11.29 -3.27
N MET A 171 -0.45 -12.46 -3.42
CA MET A 171 0.27 -13.74 -3.54
C MET A 171 0.60 -14.17 -4.98
N PHE A 172 0.22 -13.39 -5.99
CA PHE A 172 0.53 -13.65 -7.40
C PHE A 172 1.76 -12.87 -7.92
N LEU A 173 2.26 -11.89 -7.15
CA LEU A 173 3.35 -11.00 -7.56
C LEU A 173 4.71 -11.72 -7.61
N LEU A 174 5.10 -12.36 -6.50
CA LEU A 174 6.36 -13.10 -6.40
C LEU A 174 6.44 -14.26 -7.42
N PRO A 175 5.38 -15.06 -7.63
CA PRO A 175 5.37 -16.03 -8.73
C PRO A 175 5.60 -15.44 -10.12
N GLY A 176 5.01 -14.27 -10.42
CA GLY A 176 5.16 -13.62 -11.73
C GLY A 176 6.62 -13.32 -12.06
N ILE A 177 7.36 -12.70 -11.14
CA ILE A 177 8.79 -12.42 -11.33
C ILE A 177 9.63 -13.71 -11.39
N VAL A 178 9.35 -14.71 -10.55
CA VAL A 178 10.08 -16.01 -10.59
C VAL A 178 9.91 -16.70 -11.95
N ILE A 179 8.70 -16.71 -12.50
CA ILE A 179 8.40 -17.26 -13.83
C ILE A 179 9.17 -16.50 -14.91
N VAL A 180 9.14 -15.16 -14.92
CA VAL A 180 9.81 -14.38 -15.96
C VAL A 180 11.35 -14.49 -15.87
N MET A 181 11.93 -14.47 -14.67
CA MET A 181 13.37 -14.70 -14.47
C MET A 181 13.80 -16.04 -15.06
N TYR A 182 13.01 -17.11 -14.82
CA TYR A 182 13.27 -18.44 -15.38
C TYR A 182 13.21 -18.46 -16.91
N ILE A 183 12.20 -17.82 -17.52
CA ILE A 183 12.04 -17.72 -18.98
C ILE A 183 13.23 -16.98 -19.61
N CYS A 184 13.70 -15.90 -18.98
CA CYS A 184 14.84 -15.11 -19.45
C CYS A 184 16.19 -15.82 -19.24
N GLY A 185 16.24 -16.92 -18.48
CA GLY A 185 17.46 -17.64 -18.09
C GLY A 185 18.23 -16.98 -16.94
N GLU A 186 17.64 -16.00 -16.27
CA GLU A 186 18.28 -15.23 -15.21
C GLU A 186 18.21 -15.95 -13.86
N LYS A 187 19.37 -16.09 -13.20
CA LYS A 187 19.48 -16.84 -11.94
C LYS A 187 19.34 -15.90 -10.74
N LEU A 188 18.31 -16.15 -9.92
CA LEU A 188 18.21 -15.53 -8.60
C LEU A 188 19.31 -16.07 -7.67
N PRO A 189 20.09 -15.20 -6.98
CA PRO A 189 21.14 -15.67 -6.07
C PRO A 189 20.58 -16.56 -4.96
N ARG A 190 21.38 -17.51 -4.46
CA ARG A 190 20.94 -18.52 -3.47
C ARG A 190 20.24 -17.93 -2.22
N PRO A 191 20.69 -16.82 -1.61
CA PRO A 191 19.99 -16.22 -0.47
C PRO A 191 18.57 -15.74 -0.82
N PHE A 192 18.39 -15.09 -1.98
CA PHE A 192 17.09 -14.66 -2.46
C PHE A 192 16.15 -15.85 -2.66
N ARG A 193 16.63 -16.92 -3.34
CA ARG A 193 15.82 -18.14 -3.55
C ARG A 193 15.37 -18.78 -2.23
N TYR A 194 16.27 -18.83 -1.23
CA TYR A 194 15.94 -19.38 0.09
C TYR A 194 14.85 -18.58 0.80
N GLU A 195 14.98 -17.26 0.88
CA GLU A 195 14.00 -16.41 1.55
C GLU A 195 12.64 -16.35 0.81
N MET A 196 12.64 -16.46 -0.53
CA MET A 196 11.42 -16.59 -1.33
C MET A 196 10.69 -17.90 -1.06
N ILE A 197 11.41 -19.03 -0.99
CA ILE A 197 10.84 -20.32 -0.61
C ILE A 197 10.23 -20.23 0.80
N ARG A 198 10.96 -19.63 1.75
CA ARG A 198 10.51 -19.43 3.14
C ARG A 198 9.23 -18.59 3.21
N TYR A 199 9.16 -17.49 2.46
CA TYR A 199 7.96 -16.65 2.37
C TYR A 199 6.77 -17.45 1.88
N ILE A 200 6.88 -18.09 0.71
CA ILE A 200 5.75 -18.83 0.13
C ILE A 200 5.31 -19.94 1.11
N GLN A 201 6.25 -20.75 1.63
CA GLN A 201 5.95 -21.79 2.63
C GLN A 201 5.20 -21.24 3.86
N SER A 202 5.56 -20.05 4.35
CA SER A 202 4.92 -19.43 5.53
C SER A 202 3.44 -19.05 5.30
N LYS A 203 3.00 -18.94 4.04
CA LYS A 203 1.65 -18.47 3.66
C LYS A 203 0.75 -19.59 3.12
N GLN A 204 1.14 -20.85 3.29
CA GLN A 204 0.27 -21.97 2.91
C GLN A 204 -0.91 -22.07 3.89
N ASN A 205 -2.12 -22.13 3.35
CA ASN A 205 -3.33 -22.35 4.14
C ASN A 205 -3.40 -23.81 4.63
N LYS A 206 -4.20 -24.04 5.69
CA LYS A 206 -4.37 -25.37 6.32
C LYS A 206 -4.88 -26.46 5.37
N ASP A 207 -5.49 -26.08 4.24
CA ASP A 207 -5.98 -26.99 3.19
C ASP A 207 -4.91 -27.33 2.13
N GLY A 208 -3.70 -26.76 2.23
CA GLY A 208 -2.60 -26.95 1.28
C GLY A 208 -2.55 -25.93 0.15
N GLY A 209 -3.57 -25.07 0.01
CA GLY A 209 -3.63 -24.04 -1.02
C GLY A 209 -3.04 -22.69 -0.61
N TYR A 210 -3.17 -21.71 -1.51
CA TYR A 210 -2.75 -20.32 -1.32
C TYR A 210 -3.85 -19.36 -1.80
N GLY A 211 -4.08 -18.28 -1.07
CA GLY A 211 -5.05 -17.25 -1.43
C GLY A 211 -4.57 -16.27 -2.50
N LEU A 212 -5.45 -15.35 -2.88
CA LEU A 212 -5.12 -14.19 -3.74
C LEU A 212 -4.16 -13.21 -3.02
N HIS A 213 -4.27 -13.15 -1.70
CA HIS A 213 -3.44 -12.37 -0.77
C HIS A 213 -3.23 -13.16 0.53
N ILE A 214 -2.32 -12.73 1.41
CA ILE A 214 -1.87 -13.47 2.61
C ILE A 214 -2.94 -13.78 3.68
N GLU A 215 -4.08 -13.08 3.69
CA GLU A 215 -5.23 -13.38 4.58
C GLU A 215 -6.38 -14.09 3.85
N GLY A 216 -6.23 -14.35 2.55
CA GLY A 216 -7.27 -14.89 1.69
C GLY A 216 -7.41 -16.41 1.81
N HIS A 217 -8.66 -16.88 1.73
CA HIS A 217 -8.95 -18.30 1.50
C HIS A 217 -8.26 -18.84 0.24
N SER A 218 -8.01 -20.15 0.17
CA SER A 218 -7.30 -20.77 -0.96
C SER A 218 -8.05 -20.64 -2.29
N THR A 219 -7.31 -20.21 -3.32
CA THR A 219 -7.78 -19.90 -4.69
C THR A 219 -7.00 -20.74 -5.71
N ILE A 220 -7.52 -20.94 -6.93
CA ILE A 220 -6.73 -21.63 -7.96
C ILE A 220 -5.57 -20.74 -8.43
N PHE A 221 -5.79 -19.44 -8.58
CA PHE A 221 -4.79 -18.47 -9.02
C PHE A 221 -3.57 -18.44 -8.10
N GLY A 222 -3.79 -18.19 -6.81
CA GLY A 222 -2.73 -18.19 -5.81
C GLY A 222 -2.05 -19.54 -5.72
N THR A 223 -2.82 -20.64 -5.72
CA THR A 223 -2.27 -21.99 -5.52
C THR A 223 -1.39 -22.45 -6.67
N VAL A 224 -1.85 -22.34 -7.92
CA VAL A 224 -1.10 -22.81 -9.08
C VAL A 224 0.17 -21.99 -9.28
N LEU A 225 0.09 -20.66 -9.19
CA LEU A 225 1.28 -19.81 -9.40
C LEU A 225 2.34 -20.02 -8.31
N ASN A 226 1.95 -20.12 -7.04
CA ASN A 226 2.93 -20.38 -5.97
C ASN A 226 3.53 -21.78 -6.07
N TYR A 227 2.75 -22.80 -6.46
CA TYR A 227 3.29 -24.14 -6.74
C TYR A 227 4.36 -24.11 -7.85
N VAL A 228 4.05 -23.47 -8.98
CA VAL A 228 5.00 -23.31 -10.10
C VAL A 228 6.26 -22.57 -9.62
N ALA A 229 6.10 -21.44 -8.93
CA ALA A 229 7.23 -20.66 -8.41
C ALA A 229 8.14 -21.49 -7.48
N LEU A 230 7.57 -22.27 -6.56
CA LEU A 230 8.32 -23.17 -5.68
C LEU A 230 9.13 -24.22 -6.46
N ARG A 231 8.54 -24.82 -7.50
CA ARG A 231 9.25 -25.78 -8.37
C ARG A 231 10.39 -25.09 -9.13
N LEU A 232 10.16 -23.91 -9.71
CA LEU A 232 11.19 -23.12 -10.42
C LEU A 232 12.32 -22.62 -9.49
N LEU A 233 12.03 -22.35 -8.21
CA LEU A 233 13.04 -22.01 -7.19
C LEU A 233 13.89 -23.21 -6.75
N GLY A 234 13.48 -24.43 -7.09
CA GLY A 234 14.23 -25.67 -6.85
C GLY A 234 13.63 -26.60 -5.79
N VAL A 235 12.40 -26.36 -5.32
CA VAL A 235 11.72 -27.27 -4.39
C VAL A 235 11.29 -28.55 -5.13
N SER A 236 11.54 -29.71 -4.53
CA SER A 236 11.04 -30.99 -5.05
C SER A 236 9.53 -31.16 -4.79
N SER A 237 8.78 -31.61 -5.80
CA SER A 237 7.36 -32.02 -5.65
C SER A 237 7.15 -33.17 -4.68
N SER A 238 8.21 -33.90 -4.30
CA SER A 238 8.14 -34.96 -3.29
C SER A 238 7.96 -34.44 -1.84
N HIS A 239 8.19 -33.14 -1.60
CA HIS A 239 8.07 -32.53 -0.27
C HIS A 239 6.62 -32.51 0.23
N GLN A 240 6.40 -32.68 1.53
CA GLN A 240 5.05 -32.84 2.10
C GLN A 240 4.09 -31.69 1.74
N PHE A 241 4.51 -30.44 1.92
CA PHE A 241 3.67 -29.28 1.63
C PHE A 241 3.35 -29.12 0.13
N MET A 242 4.26 -29.53 -0.76
CA MET A 242 4.01 -29.58 -2.21
C MET A 242 2.96 -30.64 -2.57
N LYS A 243 3.00 -31.80 -1.90
CA LYS A 243 1.96 -32.85 -2.05
C LYS A 243 0.60 -32.36 -1.57
N GLN A 244 0.52 -31.64 -0.46
CA GLN A 244 -0.72 -31.04 0.04
C GLN A 244 -1.29 -30.03 -0.97
N THR A 245 -0.45 -29.23 -1.62
CA THR A 245 -0.90 -28.35 -2.72
C THR A 245 -1.45 -29.11 -3.93
N LEU A 246 -0.82 -30.19 -4.37
CA LEU A 246 -1.37 -31.03 -5.44
C LEU A 246 -2.68 -31.73 -5.02
N GLU A 247 -2.77 -32.17 -3.76
CA GLU A 247 -3.98 -32.79 -3.21
C GLU A 247 -5.15 -31.79 -3.15
N PHE A 248 -4.88 -30.53 -2.79
CA PHE A 248 -5.85 -29.44 -2.91
C PHE A 248 -6.35 -29.30 -4.36
N LEU A 249 -5.42 -29.15 -5.32
CA LEU A 249 -5.78 -28.98 -6.74
C LEU A 249 -6.57 -30.18 -7.32
N SER A 250 -6.30 -31.41 -6.87
CA SER A 250 -7.04 -32.61 -7.29
C SER A 250 -8.50 -32.69 -6.81
N LYS A 251 -8.86 -31.90 -5.79
CA LYS A 251 -10.23 -31.83 -5.25
C LYS A 251 -11.08 -30.75 -5.93
N GLU A 252 -10.46 -29.89 -6.72
CA GLU A 252 -11.10 -28.73 -7.32
C GLU A 252 -11.76 -29.04 -8.67
N PRO A 253 -12.90 -28.40 -9.00
CA PRO A 253 -13.58 -28.61 -10.26
C PRO A 253 -12.70 -28.17 -11.45
N ALA A 254 -13.07 -28.63 -12.65
CA ALA A 254 -12.37 -28.30 -13.88
C ALA A 254 -10.86 -28.65 -13.85
N ASN A 255 -10.51 -29.78 -13.23
CA ASN A 255 -9.14 -30.33 -13.22
C ASN A 255 -8.13 -29.41 -12.51
N GLY A 256 -8.58 -28.58 -11.55
CA GLY A 256 -7.74 -27.60 -10.85
C GLY A 256 -7.19 -26.53 -11.80
N THR A 257 -6.00 -26.77 -12.37
CA THR A 257 -5.18 -25.83 -13.15
C THR A 257 -5.90 -25.13 -14.30
N LEU A 258 -6.85 -25.80 -14.98
CA LEU A 258 -7.60 -25.19 -16.09
C LEU A 258 -8.61 -24.11 -15.62
N GLY A 259 -8.93 -24.09 -14.33
CA GLY A 259 -9.77 -23.08 -13.67
C GLY A 259 -9.09 -21.74 -13.38
N CYS A 260 -7.81 -21.57 -13.72
CA CYS A 260 -7.08 -20.32 -13.51
C CYS A 260 -7.77 -19.11 -14.18
N PRO A 261 -7.75 -17.91 -13.56
CA PRO A 261 -8.15 -16.66 -14.20
C PRO A 261 -7.15 -16.24 -15.29
N GLN A 262 -7.55 -15.29 -16.13
CA GLN A 262 -6.80 -14.88 -17.34
C GLN A 262 -5.35 -14.48 -17.05
N TRP A 263 -5.08 -13.84 -15.91
CA TRP A 263 -3.72 -13.41 -15.53
C TRP A 263 -2.78 -14.59 -15.26
N ALA A 264 -3.24 -15.64 -14.56
CA ALA A 264 -2.44 -16.87 -14.42
C ALA A 264 -2.28 -17.61 -15.75
N LYS A 265 -3.36 -17.69 -16.53
CA LYS A 265 -3.34 -18.33 -17.86
C LYS A 265 -2.26 -17.73 -18.75
N LEU A 266 -2.04 -16.41 -18.71
CA LEU A 266 -0.95 -15.77 -19.44
C LEU A 266 0.43 -16.29 -19.00
N TYR A 267 0.75 -16.24 -17.70
CA TYR A 267 2.03 -16.72 -17.16
C TYR A 267 2.27 -18.20 -17.50
N LEU A 268 1.24 -19.04 -17.41
CA LEU A 268 1.33 -20.45 -17.79
C LEU A 268 1.51 -20.64 -19.31
N CYS A 269 0.90 -19.79 -20.15
CA CYS A 269 1.11 -19.83 -21.60
C CYS A 269 2.54 -19.46 -21.99
N VAL A 270 3.07 -18.33 -21.51
CA VAL A 270 4.45 -17.90 -21.86
C VAL A 270 5.52 -18.85 -21.31
N LEU A 271 5.27 -19.53 -20.19
CA LEU A 271 6.16 -20.56 -19.65
C LEU A 271 6.04 -21.92 -20.38
N GLY A 272 4.98 -22.14 -21.16
CA GLY A 272 4.70 -23.40 -21.84
C GLY A 272 4.04 -24.48 -20.98
N LEU A 273 3.42 -24.08 -19.86
CA LEU A 273 2.57 -24.92 -19.02
C LEU A 273 1.08 -24.88 -19.41
N MET A 274 0.69 -24.06 -20.39
CA MET A 274 -0.68 -24.00 -20.92
C MET A 274 -0.66 -23.62 -22.40
N HIS A 275 -1.63 -24.07 -23.19
CA HIS A 275 -1.75 -23.67 -24.59
C HIS A 275 -2.51 -22.34 -24.72
N TRP A 276 -2.11 -21.49 -25.68
CA TRP A 276 -2.74 -20.20 -25.97
C TRP A 276 -4.25 -20.28 -26.32
N ASP A 277 -4.77 -21.45 -26.70
CA ASP A 277 -6.23 -21.64 -26.84
C ASP A 277 -7.00 -21.58 -25.51
N CYS A 278 -6.32 -21.66 -24.38
CA CYS A 278 -6.93 -21.66 -23.05
C CYS A 278 -7.06 -20.26 -22.42
N ILE A 279 -6.62 -19.19 -23.10
CA ILE A 279 -6.78 -17.80 -22.65
C ILE A 279 -7.77 -17.05 -23.55
N ASP A 280 -8.63 -16.21 -22.95
CA ASP A 280 -9.47 -15.29 -23.70
C ASP A 280 -8.60 -14.35 -24.55
N PRO A 281 -8.95 -14.10 -25.83
CA PRO A 281 -8.08 -13.33 -26.71
C PRO A 281 -7.84 -11.91 -26.20
N ILE A 282 -6.61 -11.43 -26.37
CA ILE A 282 -6.22 -10.07 -26.01
C ILE A 282 -5.65 -9.39 -27.27
N PRO A 283 -6.48 -9.00 -28.27
CA PRO A 283 -5.98 -8.57 -29.56
C PRO A 283 -5.18 -7.26 -29.42
N PRO A 284 -3.89 -7.23 -29.80
CA PRO A 284 -3.11 -5.99 -29.76
C PRO A 284 -3.71 -4.92 -30.69
N GLU A 285 -4.48 -5.31 -31.71
CA GLU A 285 -5.17 -4.38 -32.62
C GLU A 285 -6.13 -3.39 -31.93
N LEU A 286 -6.54 -3.66 -30.68
CA LEU A 286 -7.29 -2.69 -29.86
C LEU A 286 -6.52 -1.38 -29.65
N TRP A 287 -5.18 -1.42 -29.61
CA TRP A 287 -4.32 -0.23 -29.48
C TRP A 287 -4.29 0.63 -30.75
N LEU A 288 -4.71 0.09 -31.91
CA LEU A 288 -4.80 0.83 -33.18
C LEU A 288 -6.13 1.58 -33.36
N LEU A 289 -7.07 1.44 -32.43
CA LEU A 289 -8.38 2.10 -32.50
C LEU A 289 -8.22 3.63 -32.34
N PRO A 290 -8.94 4.47 -33.10
CA PRO A 290 -8.88 5.90 -32.89
C PRO A 290 -9.60 6.29 -31.59
N ASP A 291 -9.17 7.36 -30.94
CA ASP A 291 -9.67 7.78 -29.61
C ASP A 291 -11.19 7.96 -29.51
N TRP A 292 -11.88 8.23 -30.62
CA TRP A 292 -13.34 8.39 -30.67
C TRP A 292 -14.10 7.06 -30.73
N PHE A 293 -13.45 5.94 -31.04
CA PHE A 293 -14.08 4.63 -31.21
C PHE A 293 -14.52 4.04 -29.85
N PRO A 294 -15.81 3.67 -29.70
CA PRO A 294 -16.73 4.16 -28.66
C PRO A 294 -16.23 4.03 -27.21
N TYR A 295 -15.20 4.81 -26.91
CA TYR A 295 -14.47 4.85 -25.64
C TYR A 295 -13.89 3.49 -25.15
N ILE A 296 -13.68 2.53 -26.07
CA ILE A 296 -13.08 1.22 -25.81
C ILE A 296 -11.55 1.23 -25.97
N GLN A 297 -10.97 2.23 -26.66
CA GLN A 297 -9.51 2.39 -26.83
C GLN A 297 -8.77 2.28 -25.47
N PRO A 298 -7.91 1.24 -25.28
CA PRO A 298 -7.18 0.99 -24.02
C PRO A 298 -6.46 2.20 -23.40
N GLY A 299 -5.98 3.15 -24.20
CA GLY A 299 -5.39 4.40 -23.71
C GLY A 299 -6.28 5.23 -22.76
N LYS A 300 -7.60 4.99 -22.80
CA LYS A 300 -8.61 5.65 -21.94
C LYS A 300 -9.03 4.84 -20.71
N TRP A 301 -8.57 3.59 -20.57
CA TRP A 301 -8.83 2.81 -19.35
C TRP A 301 -7.96 3.32 -18.20
N TRP A 302 -8.30 2.92 -16.97
CA TRP A 302 -7.47 3.15 -15.78
C TRP A 302 -6.00 2.81 -16.06
N CYS A 303 -5.08 3.61 -15.53
CA CYS A 303 -3.64 3.48 -15.78
C CYS A 303 -3.12 2.06 -15.51
N HIS A 304 -3.38 1.50 -14.32
CA HIS A 304 -2.99 0.13 -13.97
C HIS A 304 -3.58 -0.91 -14.91
N CYS A 305 -4.87 -0.79 -15.26
CA CYS A 305 -5.50 -1.69 -16.20
C CYS A 305 -4.82 -1.63 -17.57
N ARG A 306 -4.70 -0.45 -18.19
CA ARG A 306 -4.12 -0.35 -19.53
C ARG A 306 -2.66 -0.75 -19.59
N VAL A 307 -1.83 -0.41 -18.61
CA VAL A 307 -0.39 -0.73 -18.66
C VAL A 307 -0.08 -2.16 -18.24
N VAL A 308 -1.00 -2.86 -17.56
CA VAL A 308 -0.95 -4.32 -17.44
C VAL A 308 -1.42 -4.98 -18.73
N TYR A 309 -2.59 -4.61 -19.27
CA TYR A 309 -3.12 -5.24 -20.48
C TYR A 309 -2.31 -4.91 -21.76
N LEU A 310 -1.49 -3.85 -21.77
CA LEU A 310 -0.56 -3.49 -22.85
C LEU A 310 0.44 -4.63 -23.17
N PRO A 311 1.35 -5.03 -22.26
CA PRO A 311 2.23 -6.16 -22.51
C PRO A 311 1.47 -7.50 -22.55
N MET A 312 0.33 -7.67 -21.87
CA MET A 312 -0.50 -8.88 -22.06
C MET A 312 -0.95 -9.04 -23.53
N ALA A 313 -1.39 -7.94 -24.17
CA ALA A 313 -1.81 -7.94 -25.58
C ALA A 313 -0.63 -8.14 -26.53
N TYR A 314 0.54 -7.57 -26.20
CA TYR A 314 1.79 -7.80 -26.95
C TYR A 314 2.20 -9.28 -26.92
N LEU A 315 2.27 -9.88 -25.72
CA LEU A 315 2.67 -11.27 -25.50
C LEU A 315 1.68 -12.24 -26.15
N TYR A 316 0.37 -12.01 -25.99
CA TYR A 316 -0.68 -12.76 -26.67
C TYR A 316 -0.57 -12.63 -28.19
N GLY A 317 -0.37 -11.42 -28.69
CA GLY A 317 -0.26 -11.12 -30.11
C GLY A 317 0.97 -11.78 -30.77
N LEU A 318 2.07 -11.90 -30.04
CA LEU A 318 3.26 -12.67 -30.42
C LEU A 318 3.03 -14.18 -30.39
N GLY A 319 2.29 -14.70 -29.41
CA GLY A 319 2.07 -16.13 -29.20
C GLY A 319 3.36 -16.91 -28.85
N LYS A 320 4.45 -16.22 -28.46
CA LYS A 320 5.72 -16.86 -28.09
C LYS A 320 5.58 -17.63 -26.78
N VAL A 321 6.36 -18.70 -26.67
CA VAL A 321 6.52 -19.54 -25.48
C VAL A 321 8.01 -19.63 -25.18
N TYR A 322 8.38 -19.83 -23.91
CA TYR A 322 9.74 -20.16 -23.47
C TYR A 322 10.42 -21.16 -24.42
N ASP A 323 11.54 -20.77 -25.03
CA ASP A 323 12.14 -21.48 -26.17
C ASP A 323 12.52 -22.94 -25.88
N ARG A 324 12.74 -23.28 -24.60
CA ARG A 324 13.10 -24.62 -24.15
C ARG A 324 11.92 -25.42 -23.58
N ALA A 325 10.68 -24.92 -23.62
CA ALA A 325 9.55 -25.56 -22.93
C ALA A 325 9.36 -27.06 -23.26
N GLU A 326 9.64 -27.49 -24.49
CA GLU A 326 9.55 -28.91 -24.90
C GLU A 326 10.78 -29.76 -24.52
N SER A 327 11.94 -29.17 -24.26
CA SER A 327 13.18 -29.86 -23.90
C SER A 327 13.56 -29.76 -22.43
N ASP A 328 12.96 -28.82 -21.70
CA ASP A 328 13.22 -28.55 -20.30
C ASP A 328 12.52 -29.57 -19.39
N THR A 329 13.30 -30.38 -18.68
CA THR A 329 12.81 -31.47 -17.85
C THR A 329 11.89 -30.98 -16.73
N LEU A 330 12.13 -29.80 -16.16
CA LEU A 330 11.31 -29.25 -15.07
C LEU A 330 9.93 -28.82 -15.59
N ILE A 331 9.87 -28.31 -16.82
CA ILE A 331 8.60 -27.98 -17.49
C ILE A 331 7.80 -29.24 -17.82
N GLN A 332 8.46 -30.33 -18.24
CA GLN A 332 7.78 -31.62 -18.44
C GLN A 332 7.31 -32.25 -17.11
N GLU A 333 8.08 -32.15 -16.03
CA GLU A 333 7.65 -32.53 -14.68
C GLU A 333 6.41 -31.74 -14.25
N LEU A 334 6.44 -30.41 -14.36
CA LEU A 334 5.33 -29.52 -14.04
C LEU A 334 4.06 -29.83 -14.86
N ARG A 335 4.20 -30.16 -16.15
CA ARG A 335 3.07 -30.61 -16.98
C ARG A 335 2.46 -31.92 -16.46
N ASN A 336 3.27 -32.87 -16.00
CA ASN A 336 2.76 -34.11 -15.40
C ASN A 336 2.11 -33.84 -14.04
N GLU A 337 2.74 -33.02 -13.20
CA GLU A 337 2.27 -32.66 -11.86
C GLU A 337 0.92 -31.92 -11.89
N LEU A 338 0.76 -30.91 -12.75
CA LEU A 338 -0.41 -30.03 -12.79
C LEU A 338 -1.57 -30.53 -13.66
N TYR A 339 -1.36 -31.56 -14.49
CA TYR A 339 -2.38 -32.09 -15.39
C TYR A 339 -2.57 -33.61 -15.25
N MET A 340 -1.53 -34.41 -15.52
CA MET A 340 -1.69 -35.86 -15.50
C MET A 340 -2.00 -36.39 -14.09
N ASN A 341 -1.28 -35.91 -13.07
CA ASN A 341 -1.45 -36.34 -11.68
C ASN A 341 -2.72 -35.77 -11.02
N VAL A 342 -3.16 -34.58 -11.45
CA VAL A 342 -4.35 -33.89 -10.92
C VAL A 342 -5.64 -34.36 -11.62
N SER A 343 -5.60 -34.65 -12.93
CA SER A 343 -6.78 -34.85 -13.76
C SER A 343 -6.82 -36.14 -14.56
N GLY A 344 -5.76 -36.95 -14.55
CA GLY A 344 -5.66 -38.17 -15.37
C GLY A 344 -5.63 -37.93 -16.88
N ILE A 345 -5.40 -36.68 -17.34
CA ILE A 345 -5.34 -36.32 -18.77
C ILE A 345 -3.97 -35.72 -19.06
N GLU A 346 -3.28 -36.29 -20.04
CA GLU A 346 -1.99 -35.78 -20.53
C GLU A 346 -2.11 -34.34 -21.06
N TYR A 347 -1.07 -33.54 -20.86
CA TYR A 347 -0.98 -32.15 -21.32
C TYR A 347 -1.40 -31.95 -22.80
N SER A 348 -0.91 -32.81 -23.70
CA SER A 348 -1.22 -32.76 -25.15
C SER A 348 -2.68 -33.08 -25.50
N LYS A 349 -3.44 -33.68 -24.58
CA LYS A 349 -4.85 -34.08 -24.75
C LYS A 349 -5.83 -33.17 -24.00
N GLN A 350 -5.35 -32.12 -23.34
CA GLN A 350 -6.20 -31.19 -22.59
C GLN A 350 -7.13 -30.39 -23.53
N PRO A 351 -8.42 -30.20 -23.17
CA PRO A 351 -9.40 -29.52 -24.01
C PRO A 351 -9.32 -27.99 -23.85
N TRP A 352 -8.17 -27.40 -24.17
CA TRP A 352 -7.82 -25.99 -23.90
C TRP A 352 -8.94 -24.98 -24.22
N SER A 353 -9.50 -25.05 -25.42
CA SER A 353 -10.53 -24.12 -25.91
C SER A 353 -11.86 -24.18 -25.14
N LYS A 354 -12.14 -25.27 -24.41
CA LYS A 354 -13.32 -25.41 -23.54
C LYS A 354 -13.19 -24.57 -22.27
N PHE A 355 -11.97 -24.37 -21.78
CA PHE A 355 -11.70 -23.67 -20.53
C PHE A 355 -11.27 -22.21 -20.72
N ARG A 356 -11.33 -21.69 -21.95
CA ARG A 356 -10.86 -20.35 -22.33
C ARG A 356 -11.36 -19.23 -21.39
N SER A 357 -12.67 -19.06 -21.34
CA SER A 357 -13.36 -18.07 -20.49
C SER A 357 -13.87 -18.66 -19.16
N TYR A 358 -13.48 -19.90 -18.84
CA TYR A 358 -13.83 -20.51 -17.56
C TYR A 358 -12.88 -20.03 -16.46
N VAL A 359 -13.44 -19.68 -15.30
CA VAL A 359 -12.73 -19.32 -14.07
C VAL A 359 -13.35 -20.13 -12.94
N ASN A 360 -12.54 -20.71 -12.06
CA ASN A 360 -13.05 -21.45 -10.90
C ASN A 360 -13.87 -20.49 -10.00
N PRO A 361 -15.03 -20.92 -9.44
CA PRO A 361 -15.84 -20.09 -8.54
C PRO A 361 -15.09 -19.46 -7.35
N ARG A 362 -13.99 -20.05 -6.87
CA ARG A 362 -13.14 -19.48 -5.80
C ARG A 362 -12.39 -18.21 -6.21
N ASP A 363 -12.12 -18.07 -7.51
CA ASP A 363 -11.39 -16.95 -8.10
C ASP A 363 -12.35 -15.92 -8.72
N ASN A 364 -13.60 -16.30 -8.96
CA ASN A 364 -14.57 -15.53 -9.75
C ASN A 364 -15.35 -14.50 -8.89
N TYR A 365 -14.65 -13.47 -8.42
CA TYR A 365 -15.23 -12.36 -7.65
C TYR A 365 -16.15 -11.45 -8.49
N HIS A 366 -15.80 -11.19 -9.75
CA HIS A 366 -16.55 -10.35 -10.68
C HIS A 366 -16.94 -11.16 -11.93
N PRO A 367 -18.08 -11.89 -11.91
CA PRO A 367 -18.49 -12.77 -12.99
C PRO A 367 -18.66 -12.06 -14.34
N PHE A 368 -18.18 -12.70 -15.41
CA PHE A 368 -18.31 -12.19 -16.76
C PHE A 368 -19.76 -12.00 -17.19
N THR A 369 -20.03 -10.85 -17.81
CA THR A 369 -21.36 -10.51 -18.34
C THR A 369 -21.63 -11.25 -19.66
N GLN A 370 -22.91 -11.32 -20.05
CA GLN A 370 -23.28 -11.87 -21.38
C GLN A 370 -22.68 -11.05 -22.54
N LEU A 371 -22.46 -9.75 -22.34
CA LEU A 371 -21.81 -8.89 -23.33
C LEU A 371 -20.32 -9.21 -23.46
N TYR A 372 -19.62 -9.40 -22.33
CA TYR A 372 -18.23 -9.87 -22.34
C TYR A 372 -18.11 -11.23 -23.06
N ALA A 373 -18.94 -12.21 -22.70
CA ALA A 373 -18.95 -13.51 -23.36
C ALA A 373 -19.21 -13.39 -24.87
N SER A 374 -20.09 -12.50 -25.30
CA SER A 374 -20.36 -12.23 -26.72
C SER A 374 -19.16 -11.57 -27.43
N MET A 375 -18.49 -10.62 -26.77
CA MET A 375 -17.26 -9.98 -27.26
C MET A 375 -16.13 -11.01 -27.45
N ILE A 376 -15.93 -11.93 -26.50
CA ILE A 376 -14.94 -13.00 -26.62
C ILE A 376 -15.24 -13.93 -27.80
N HIS A 377 -16.50 -14.29 -28.07
CA HIS A 377 -16.84 -15.06 -29.28
C HIS A 377 -16.46 -14.32 -30.58
N VAL A 378 -16.66 -12.99 -30.62
CA VAL A 378 -16.23 -12.16 -31.76
C VAL A 378 -14.71 -12.13 -31.88
N PHE A 379 -13.96 -11.98 -30.78
CA PHE A 379 -12.50 -12.00 -30.82
C PHE A 379 -11.93 -13.37 -31.21
N VAL A 380 -12.53 -14.48 -30.76
CA VAL A 380 -12.14 -15.83 -31.20
C VAL A 380 -12.40 -16.03 -32.71
N ALA A 381 -13.52 -15.51 -33.24
CA ALA A 381 -13.78 -15.52 -34.67
C ALA A 381 -12.78 -14.65 -35.44
N TYR A 382 -12.42 -13.48 -34.90
CA TYR A 382 -11.39 -12.59 -35.46
C TYR A 382 -10.02 -13.29 -35.55
N GLU A 383 -9.52 -13.83 -34.44
CA GLU A 383 -8.21 -14.52 -34.39
C GLU A 383 -8.11 -15.71 -35.34
N LYS A 384 -9.22 -16.42 -35.55
CA LYS A 384 -9.27 -17.63 -36.37
C LYS A 384 -9.49 -17.36 -37.87
N TYR A 385 -10.27 -16.34 -38.24
CA TYR A 385 -10.74 -16.16 -39.62
C TYR A 385 -10.42 -14.79 -40.23
N PHE A 386 -10.20 -13.74 -39.44
CA PHE A 386 -10.10 -12.34 -39.92
C PHE A 386 -8.79 -11.63 -39.53
N LYS A 387 -7.89 -12.29 -38.81
CA LYS A 387 -6.56 -11.75 -38.45
C LYS A 387 -5.73 -11.46 -39.70
N ILE A 388 -5.49 -10.17 -39.96
CA ILE A 388 -4.66 -9.67 -41.07
C ILE A 388 -3.27 -9.36 -40.54
N GLY A 389 -2.25 -10.06 -41.05
CA GLY A 389 -0.87 -9.98 -40.56
C GLY A 389 -0.26 -8.57 -40.56
N TYR A 390 -0.67 -7.69 -41.49
CA TYR A 390 -0.24 -6.29 -41.51
C TYR A 390 -0.71 -5.51 -40.27
N PHE A 391 -1.99 -5.64 -39.89
CA PHE A 391 -2.52 -4.98 -38.70
C PHE A 391 -1.95 -5.59 -37.42
N ARG A 392 -1.79 -6.93 -37.36
CA ARG A 392 -1.08 -7.61 -36.26
C ARG A 392 0.32 -7.06 -36.05
N LYS A 393 1.11 -6.93 -37.12
CA LYS A 393 2.46 -6.36 -37.03
C LYS A 393 2.41 -4.92 -36.53
N ARG A 394 1.61 -4.05 -37.17
CA ARG A 394 1.50 -2.63 -36.76
C ARG A 394 1.05 -2.49 -35.30
N ALA A 395 0.16 -3.36 -34.84
CA ALA A 395 -0.32 -3.37 -33.46
C ALA A 395 0.78 -3.78 -32.48
N LEU A 396 1.56 -4.83 -32.79
CA LEU A 396 2.72 -5.23 -32.00
C LEU A 396 3.81 -4.15 -31.97
N ASP A 397 4.09 -3.52 -33.12
CA ASP A 397 5.01 -2.38 -33.23
C ASP A 397 4.53 -1.18 -32.35
N THR A 398 3.21 -0.95 -32.27
CA THR A 398 2.62 0.09 -31.40
C THR A 398 2.71 -0.29 -29.92
N CYS A 399 2.39 -1.54 -29.58
CA CYS A 399 2.47 -2.01 -28.19
C CYS A 399 3.89 -1.92 -27.63
N ILE A 400 4.92 -2.33 -28.39
CA ILE A 400 6.31 -2.28 -27.91
C ILE A 400 6.86 -0.86 -27.82
N ASP A 401 6.38 0.08 -28.65
CA ASP A 401 6.69 1.51 -28.55
C ASP A 401 6.14 2.11 -27.24
N HIS A 402 4.88 1.83 -26.90
CA HIS A 402 4.30 2.23 -25.61
C HIS A 402 5.00 1.59 -24.40
N ILE A 403 5.45 0.33 -24.51
CA ILE A 403 6.24 -0.35 -23.46
C ILE A 403 7.58 0.37 -23.26
N LYS A 404 8.35 0.57 -24.34
CA LYS A 404 9.64 1.29 -24.34
C LYS A 404 9.52 2.71 -23.78
N TYR A 405 8.44 3.40 -24.13
CA TYR A 405 8.15 4.70 -23.57
C TYR A 405 7.97 4.64 -22.04
N GLU A 406 7.07 3.80 -21.54
CA GLU A 406 6.82 3.65 -20.09
C GLU A 406 8.10 3.26 -19.34
N ASP A 407 8.88 2.33 -19.88
CA ASP A 407 10.15 1.90 -19.29
C ASP A 407 11.15 3.07 -19.19
N SER A 408 11.29 3.86 -20.26
CA SER A 408 12.21 5.01 -20.31
C SER A 408 11.83 6.12 -19.33
N VAL A 409 10.54 6.45 -19.18
CA VAL A 409 10.08 7.57 -18.33
C VAL A 409 9.82 7.19 -16.87
N THR A 410 9.99 5.92 -16.52
CA THR A 410 9.90 5.40 -15.14
C THR A 410 11.20 4.73 -14.67
N ASN A 411 12.30 4.95 -15.39
CA ASN A 411 13.60 4.34 -15.10
C ASN A 411 13.57 2.80 -14.97
N HIS A 412 12.70 2.14 -15.73
CA HIS A 412 12.43 0.69 -15.75
C HIS A 412 11.77 0.12 -14.48
N ILE A 413 11.23 1.00 -13.62
CA ILE A 413 10.37 0.65 -12.48
C ILE A 413 8.94 0.35 -12.98
N CYS A 414 8.44 1.11 -13.95
CA CYS A 414 7.05 1.11 -14.44
C CYS A 414 6.04 1.49 -13.33
N ILE A 415 4.73 1.64 -13.64
CA ILE A 415 3.75 1.98 -12.60
C ILE A 415 3.70 0.98 -11.42
N GLY A 416 3.97 -0.31 -11.65
CA GLY A 416 3.79 -1.36 -10.64
C GLY A 416 4.43 -2.71 -11.02
N PRO A 417 4.38 -3.71 -10.12
CA PRO A 417 5.14 -4.95 -10.24
C PRO A 417 4.67 -5.82 -11.41
N VAL A 418 3.37 -5.85 -11.70
CA VAL A 418 2.80 -6.71 -12.76
C VAL A 418 3.24 -6.23 -14.14
N ASN A 419 3.08 -4.95 -14.46
CA ASN A 419 3.54 -4.44 -15.74
C ASN A 419 5.06 -4.34 -15.82
N LYS A 420 5.78 -4.05 -14.71
CA LYS A 420 7.25 -4.15 -14.68
C LYS A 420 7.76 -5.53 -15.11
N VAL A 421 7.12 -6.60 -14.63
CA VAL A 421 7.49 -7.98 -14.96
C VAL A 421 7.12 -8.33 -16.41
N LEU A 422 5.94 -7.91 -16.88
CA LEU A 422 5.48 -8.21 -18.24
C LEU A 422 6.14 -7.33 -19.32
N ASN A 423 6.52 -6.08 -19.02
CA ASN A 423 7.34 -5.24 -19.88
C ASN A 423 8.73 -5.86 -20.04
N MET A 424 9.39 -6.24 -18.93
CA MET A 424 10.69 -6.93 -18.98
C MET A 424 10.67 -8.20 -19.83
N LEU A 425 9.61 -9.02 -19.74
CA LEU A 425 9.42 -10.19 -20.61
C LEU A 425 9.19 -9.79 -22.08
N SER A 426 8.44 -8.72 -22.33
CA SER A 426 8.18 -8.21 -23.68
C SER A 426 9.46 -7.71 -24.35
N VAL A 427 10.32 -7.00 -23.60
CA VAL A 427 11.65 -6.55 -24.02
C VAL A 427 12.55 -7.75 -24.29
N TYR A 428 12.60 -8.74 -23.39
CA TYR A 428 13.34 -9.99 -23.62
C TYR A 428 12.93 -10.69 -24.94
N PHE A 429 11.63 -10.83 -25.20
CA PHE A 429 11.13 -11.45 -26.44
C PHE A 429 11.29 -10.59 -27.69
N HIS A 430 11.51 -9.28 -27.55
CA HIS A 430 11.73 -8.35 -28.66
C HIS A 430 13.22 -8.20 -29.01
N GLU A 431 14.10 -8.15 -28.01
CA GLU A 431 15.51 -7.74 -28.14
C GLU A 431 16.53 -8.78 -27.64
N GLY A 432 16.11 -9.68 -26.73
CA GLY A 432 16.99 -10.61 -26.02
C GLY A 432 17.58 -10.04 -24.71
N SER A 433 18.23 -10.90 -23.91
CA SER A 433 18.74 -10.52 -22.58
C SER A 433 20.03 -9.69 -22.57
N GLN A 434 20.66 -9.49 -23.73
CA GLN A 434 21.97 -8.83 -23.84
C GLN A 434 21.88 -7.32 -24.10
N THR A 435 20.68 -6.74 -24.20
CA THR A 435 20.53 -5.29 -24.40
C THR A 435 20.57 -4.52 -23.08
N GLU A 436 21.07 -3.29 -23.13
CA GLU A 436 21.08 -2.36 -21.99
C GLU A 436 19.66 -2.14 -21.43
N HIS A 437 18.65 -2.12 -22.30
CA HIS A 437 17.23 -1.99 -21.93
C HIS A 437 16.76 -3.16 -21.04
N PHE A 438 17.06 -4.40 -21.43
CA PHE A 438 16.76 -5.56 -20.57
C PHE A 438 17.57 -5.54 -19.27
N GLN A 439 18.85 -5.20 -19.33
CA GLN A 439 19.73 -5.17 -18.15
C GLN A 439 19.31 -4.09 -17.13
N ALA A 440 18.79 -2.95 -17.59
CA ALA A 440 18.22 -1.91 -16.73
C ALA A 440 16.93 -2.40 -16.02
N HIS A 441 16.05 -3.12 -16.73
CA HIS A 441 14.93 -3.80 -16.09
C HIS A 441 15.37 -4.85 -15.06
N LEU A 442 16.41 -5.62 -15.36
CA LEU A 442 16.94 -6.67 -14.48
C LEU A 442 17.54 -6.09 -13.19
N ASP A 443 18.19 -4.92 -13.26
CA ASP A 443 18.57 -4.17 -12.06
C ASP A 443 17.31 -3.78 -11.24
N ARG A 444 16.31 -3.16 -11.86
CA ARG A 444 15.06 -2.74 -11.16
C ARG A 444 14.22 -3.88 -10.59
N VAL A 445 14.51 -5.15 -10.86
CA VAL A 445 13.84 -6.29 -10.17
C VAL A 445 14.01 -6.22 -8.66
N TYR A 446 15.20 -5.82 -8.19
CA TYR A 446 15.56 -5.83 -6.77
C TYR A 446 14.94 -4.69 -5.97
N ASP A 447 14.44 -3.64 -6.64
CA ASP A 447 13.73 -2.50 -6.04
C ASP A 447 12.34 -2.90 -5.52
N TYR A 448 11.83 -4.06 -5.92
CA TYR A 448 10.55 -4.65 -5.51
C TYR A 448 10.71 -5.82 -4.53
N LEU A 449 11.94 -6.24 -4.19
CA LEU A 449 12.18 -7.40 -3.33
C LEU A 449 12.36 -6.98 -1.88
N TRP A 450 11.43 -7.41 -1.04
CA TRP A 450 11.40 -7.05 0.38
C TRP A 450 11.57 -8.26 1.28
N LEU A 451 12.47 -8.16 2.25
CA LEU A 451 12.70 -9.18 3.26
C LEU A 451 12.07 -8.76 4.61
N SER A 452 11.35 -9.69 5.21
CA SER A 452 10.75 -9.57 6.54
C SER A 452 10.89 -10.87 7.33
N ASP A 453 10.36 -10.88 8.55
CA ASP A 453 10.42 -12.02 9.48
C ASP A 453 9.75 -13.30 8.97
N ASP A 454 8.84 -13.20 7.99
CA ASP A 454 8.18 -14.32 7.31
C ASP A 454 8.87 -14.80 6.02
N GLY A 455 9.74 -13.99 5.41
CA GLY A 455 10.53 -14.34 4.22
C GLY A 455 10.69 -13.17 3.25
N MET A 456 11.14 -13.47 2.03
CA MET A 456 11.24 -12.49 0.95
C MET A 456 10.03 -12.53 0.03
N LYS A 457 9.40 -11.37 -0.15
CA LYS A 457 8.20 -11.16 -0.98
C LYS A 457 8.44 -10.11 -2.07
N TYR A 458 7.50 -10.02 -3.01
CA TYR A 458 7.49 -8.96 -4.02
C TYR A 458 6.46 -7.90 -3.62
N GLN A 459 6.93 -6.67 -3.50
CA GLN A 459 6.15 -5.50 -3.07
C GLN A 459 5.07 -5.15 -4.13
N GLY A 460 3.95 -4.58 -3.69
CA GLY A 460 2.87 -4.14 -4.58
C GLY A 460 3.19 -2.89 -5.42
N TYR A 461 4.23 -2.15 -5.04
CA TYR A 461 4.90 -1.02 -5.72
C TYR A 461 6.40 -1.12 -5.37
N ASN A 462 7.27 -0.24 -5.86
CA ASN A 462 8.68 -0.18 -5.39
C ASN A 462 8.82 0.42 -3.96
N GLY A 463 7.78 0.29 -3.12
CA GLY A 463 7.63 0.84 -1.76
C GLY A 463 6.44 1.82 -1.64
N SER A 464 6.27 2.37 -0.43
CA SER A 464 5.26 3.37 -0.02
C SER A 464 5.89 4.66 0.54
N GLN A 465 7.09 4.99 0.07
CA GLN A 465 8.03 5.89 0.73
C GLN A 465 7.48 7.29 0.95
N LEU A 466 6.97 7.96 -0.10
CA LEU A 466 6.40 9.28 0.07
C LEU A 466 5.12 9.21 0.90
N TRP A 467 4.22 8.29 0.57
CA TRP A 467 2.93 8.15 1.25
C TRP A 467 3.08 8.05 2.78
N ASP A 468 3.94 7.14 3.25
CA ASP A 468 4.21 6.97 4.67
C ASP A 468 4.91 8.20 5.26
N THR A 469 5.85 8.82 4.55
CA THR A 469 6.58 10.01 5.01
C THR A 469 5.68 11.24 5.12
N ALA A 470 4.73 11.41 4.19
CA ALA A 470 3.78 12.50 4.19
C ALA A 470 2.86 12.41 5.40
N PHE A 471 2.23 11.26 5.65
CA PHE A 471 1.39 11.07 6.83
C PHE A 471 2.18 11.11 8.13
N ALA A 472 3.39 10.52 8.20
CA ALA A 472 4.26 10.62 9.37
C ALA A 472 4.57 12.08 9.74
N THR A 473 4.90 12.91 8.74
CA THR A 473 5.14 14.35 8.91
C THR A 473 3.91 15.07 9.48
N GLN A 474 2.72 14.79 8.96
CA GLN A 474 1.48 15.39 9.45
C GLN A 474 1.14 14.93 10.88
N ALA A 475 1.27 13.64 11.18
CA ALA A 475 0.98 13.04 12.48
C ALA A 475 1.89 13.58 13.61
N ILE A 476 3.19 13.78 13.33
CA ILE A 476 4.15 14.36 14.28
C ILE A 476 3.93 15.88 14.40
N ALA A 477 3.71 16.59 13.30
CA ALA A 477 3.43 18.04 13.32
C ALA A 477 2.14 18.37 14.09
N GLU A 478 1.13 17.48 14.05
CA GLU A 478 -0.13 17.63 14.77
C GLU A 478 0.05 17.75 16.29
N TYR A 479 1.03 17.05 16.88
CA TYR A 479 1.35 17.19 18.31
C TYR A 479 1.81 18.62 18.64
N TYR A 480 2.67 19.20 17.80
CA TYR A 480 3.25 20.51 18.05
C TYR A 480 2.28 21.67 17.84
N LYS A 481 1.27 21.50 16.98
CA LYS A 481 0.14 22.44 16.83
C LYS A 481 -0.69 22.65 18.11
N ARG A 482 -0.48 21.84 19.16
CA ARG A 482 -1.04 21.98 20.52
C ARG A 482 -0.50 23.19 21.28
N PHE A 483 0.76 23.56 21.06
CA PHE A 483 1.43 24.62 21.79
C PHE A 483 1.23 25.94 21.06
N LYS A 484 0.49 26.87 21.67
CA LYS A 484 0.19 28.19 21.11
C LYS A 484 0.71 29.30 22.00
N THR A 485 1.02 30.42 21.37
CA THR A 485 1.27 31.72 22.01
C THR A 485 -0.05 32.43 22.29
N SER A 486 -0.01 33.51 23.08
CA SER A 486 -1.16 34.41 23.33
C SER A 486 -1.80 34.97 22.06
N ASN A 487 -1.02 35.17 20.99
CA ASN A 487 -1.51 35.68 19.70
C ASN A 487 -2.08 34.57 18.77
N GLY A 488 -2.03 33.30 19.19
CA GLY A 488 -2.56 32.16 18.43
C GLY A 488 -1.57 31.46 17.51
N SER A 489 -0.37 32.02 17.29
CA SER A 489 0.74 31.38 16.56
C SER A 489 1.30 30.20 17.33
N ILE A 490 1.89 29.23 16.63
CA ILE A 490 2.47 28.03 17.23
C ILE A 490 3.74 28.39 18.00
N ASN A 491 3.85 27.90 19.24
CA ASN A 491 5.09 28.00 20.02
C ASN A 491 5.99 26.80 19.66
N ILE A 492 7.09 27.05 18.95
CA ILE A 492 8.04 26.01 18.54
C ILE A 492 9.02 25.58 19.64
N GLN A 493 9.08 26.25 20.79
CA GLN A 493 10.08 25.92 21.82
C GLN A 493 10.03 24.44 22.25
N PRO A 494 8.87 23.78 22.45
CA PRO A 494 8.82 22.34 22.77
C PRO A 494 9.33 21.41 21.67
N LEU A 495 9.43 21.89 20.41
CA LEU A 495 10.09 21.18 19.30
C LEU A 495 11.60 21.41 19.33
N LEU A 496 12.05 22.65 19.60
CA LEU A 496 13.47 22.97 19.75
C LEU A 496 14.10 22.25 20.96
N ASP A 497 13.34 22.08 22.04
CA ASP A 497 13.71 21.30 23.23
C ASP A 497 13.77 19.78 22.96
N ARG A 498 13.36 19.33 21.75
CA ARG A 498 13.40 17.94 21.29
C ARG A 498 14.16 17.79 19.97
N PRO A 499 15.50 17.87 19.98
CA PRO A 499 16.32 17.79 18.77
C PRO A 499 16.09 16.52 17.92
N SER A 500 15.73 15.39 18.54
CA SER A 500 15.34 14.15 17.84
C SER A 500 14.15 14.39 16.90
N HIS A 501 13.05 14.91 17.45
CA HIS A 501 11.82 15.19 16.71
C HIS A 501 12.02 16.26 15.63
N LEU A 502 12.79 17.31 15.94
CA LEU A 502 13.17 18.35 14.97
C LEU A 502 13.95 17.75 13.80
N GLN A 503 14.97 16.93 14.08
CA GLN A 503 15.76 16.27 13.04
C GLN A 503 14.91 15.33 12.18
N THR A 504 13.98 14.58 12.79
CA THR A 504 13.04 13.70 12.09
C THR A 504 12.15 14.47 11.10
N LEU A 505 11.56 15.58 11.54
CA LEU A 505 10.72 16.43 10.69
C LEU A 505 11.51 17.09 9.56
N LEU A 506 12.74 17.57 9.82
CA LEU A 506 13.59 18.19 8.80
C LEU A 506 14.07 17.18 7.74
N LYS A 507 14.44 15.96 8.16
CA LYS A 507 14.73 14.84 7.24
C LYS A 507 13.53 14.50 6.35
N ALA A 508 12.34 14.38 6.95
CA ALA A 508 11.12 14.07 6.22
C ALA A 508 10.75 15.18 5.22
N TYR A 509 10.90 16.45 5.62
CA TYR A 509 10.71 17.60 4.73
C TYR A 509 11.64 17.56 3.52
N ASN A 510 12.93 17.28 3.74
CA ASN A 510 13.91 17.12 2.66
C ASN A 510 13.55 15.99 1.70
N PHE A 511 13.12 14.83 2.22
CA PHE A 511 12.67 13.71 1.40
C PHE A 511 11.45 14.07 0.52
N ILE A 512 10.44 14.72 1.11
CA ILE A 512 9.24 15.19 0.39
C ILE A 512 9.64 16.21 -0.70
N ASN A 513 10.53 17.14 -0.38
CA ASN A 513 11.04 18.14 -1.33
C ASN A 513 11.82 17.54 -2.50
N PHE A 514 12.67 16.56 -2.23
CA PHE A 514 13.40 15.79 -3.23
C PHE A 514 12.44 15.03 -4.17
N THR A 515 11.43 14.38 -3.60
CA THR A 515 10.52 13.45 -4.29
C THR A 515 9.47 14.13 -5.19
N GLN A 516 9.32 15.46 -5.13
CA GLN A 516 8.44 16.18 -6.05
C GLN A 516 8.90 16.03 -7.50
N VAL A 517 7.99 15.66 -8.40
CA VAL A 517 8.26 15.54 -9.83
C VAL A 517 8.55 16.94 -10.40
N LYS A 518 9.74 17.12 -10.98
CA LYS A 518 10.23 18.45 -11.41
C LYS A 518 9.76 18.86 -12.81
N GLU A 519 9.47 17.88 -13.67
CA GLU A 519 9.17 18.06 -15.09
C GLU A 519 8.02 17.16 -15.57
N ASP A 520 7.40 17.52 -16.69
CA ASP A 520 6.45 16.65 -17.39
C ASP A 520 7.22 15.63 -18.24
N VAL A 521 6.75 14.38 -18.28
CA VAL A 521 7.31 13.37 -19.19
C VAL A 521 7.16 13.78 -20.67
N PRO A 522 8.15 13.53 -21.54
CA PRO A 522 8.12 13.98 -22.93
C PRO A 522 6.96 13.33 -23.69
N ASN A 523 6.38 14.04 -24.67
CA ASN A 523 5.30 13.55 -25.54
C ASN A 523 4.07 12.96 -24.79
N ARG A 524 3.84 13.33 -23.52
CA ARG A 524 2.87 12.69 -22.60
C ARG A 524 1.50 12.35 -23.19
N MET A 525 0.95 13.21 -24.04
CA MET A 525 -0.38 13.01 -24.65
C MET A 525 -0.45 11.80 -25.60
N ALA A 526 0.63 11.50 -26.34
CA ALA A 526 0.67 10.36 -27.28
C ALA A 526 0.64 9.01 -26.54
N TYR A 527 1.16 8.98 -25.31
CA TYR A 527 1.23 7.79 -24.46
C TYR A 527 0.22 7.82 -23.30
N TYR A 528 -0.80 8.69 -23.41
CA TYR A 528 -1.87 8.82 -22.42
C TYR A 528 -1.37 9.08 -21.00
N ARG A 529 -0.32 9.90 -20.82
CA ARG A 529 0.19 10.31 -19.49
C ARG A 529 -0.39 11.67 -19.06
N GLN A 530 -0.87 11.71 -17.82
CA GLN A 530 -1.30 12.94 -17.15
C GLN A 530 -0.15 13.94 -16.99
N GLN A 531 -0.47 15.23 -16.76
CA GLN A 531 0.52 16.23 -16.35
C GLN A 531 1.13 15.84 -15.00
N SER A 532 2.45 15.96 -14.85
CA SER A 532 3.20 15.50 -13.68
C SER A 532 4.09 16.55 -13.02
N LYS A 533 4.48 17.63 -13.71
CA LYS A 533 5.30 18.69 -13.11
C LYS A 533 4.62 19.30 -11.88
N GLY A 534 5.28 19.18 -10.72
CA GLY A 534 4.82 19.61 -9.41
C GLY A 534 4.07 18.55 -8.60
N GLY A 535 3.67 17.44 -9.24
CA GLY A 535 2.99 16.33 -8.59
C GLY A 535 3.93 15.49 -7.73
N TRP A 536 3.34 14.57 -6.98
CA TRP A 536 4.06 13.62 -6.14
C TRP A 536 3.57 12.18 -6.37
N PRO A 537 4.48 11.20 -6.47
CA PRO A 537 4.15 9.78 -6.61
C PRO A 537 3.89 9.12 -5.26
N PHE A 538 3.35 7.90 -5.26
CA PHE A 538 3.16 7.09 -4.05
C PHE A 538 4.49 6.70 -3.38
N SER A 539 5.48 6.34 -4.21
CA SER A 539 6.76 5.76 -3.79
C SER A 539 7.91 6.77 -3.88
N THR A 540 8.62 6.80 -5.02
CA THR A 540 9.89 7.50 -5.19
C THR A 540 9.89 8.41 -6.42
N LYS A 541 10.82 9.37 -6.47
CA LYS A 541 11.01 10.27 -7.62
C LYS A 541 11.12 9.50 -8.96
N ASP A 542 11.91 8.42 -8.98
CA ASP A 542 12.16 7.59 -10.17
C ASP A 542 10.90 6.92 -10.75
N HIS A 543 9.89 6.63 -9.91
CA HIS A 543 8.62 6.04 -10.33
C HIS A 543 7.81 7.02 -11.18
N GLY A 544 7.87 8.32 -10.88
CA GLY A 544 7.45 9.41 -11.77
C GLY A 544 5.96 9.47 -12.12
N TRP A 545 5.11 8.66 -11.48
CA TRP A 545 3.66 8.68 -11.68
C TRP A 545 2.98 9.49 -10.55
N PRO A 546 2.52 10.73 -10.81
CA PRO A 546 1.82 11.52 -9.81
C PRO A 546 0.46 10.91 -9.46
N ILE A 547 0.02 11.07 -8.22
CA ILE A 547 -1.33 10.67 -7.76
C ILE A 547 -1.98 11.88 -7.08
N SER A 548 -3.30 12.03 -7.18
CA SER A 548 -4.03 13.17 -6.64
C SER A 548 -3.89 13.28 -5.13
N ASP A 549 -4.09 12.18 -4.40
CA ASP A 549 -3.93 12.11 -2.95
C ASP A 549 -2.47 12.25 -2.54
N CYS A 550 -1.52 11.55 -3.18
CA CYS A 550 -0.09 11.68 -2.87
C CYS A 550 0.41 13.12 -3.08
N THR A 551 -0.10 13.81 -4.10
CA THR A 551 0.14 15.25 -4.34
C THR A 551 -0.51 16.11 -3.27
N ALA A 552 -1.73 15.80 -2.85
CA ALA A 552 -2.43 16.51 -1.80
C ALA A 552 -1.78 16.33 -0.41
N GLU A 553 -1.41 15.10 -0.03
CA GLU A 553 -0.68 14.80 1.20
C GLU A 553 0.72 15.44 1.17
N GLY A 554 1.41 15.44 0.03
CA GLY A 554 2.66 16.18 -0.16
C GLY A 554 2.53 17.67 0.16
N ILE A 555 1.51 18.35 -0.41
CA ILE A 555 1.18 19.75 -0.09
C ILE A 555 0.89 19.92 1.41
N LYS A 556 0.02 19.10 2.00
CA LYS A 556 -0.38 19.23 3.42
C LYS A 556 0.77 18.98 4.39
N SER A 557 1.70 18.09 4.07
CA SER A 557 2.90 17.84 4.86
C SER A 557 3.86 19.03 4.81
N VAL A 558 4.13 19.56 3.62
CA VAL A 558 4.97 20.76 3.42
C VAL A 558 4.38 21.97 4.15
N LEU A 559 3.10 22.25 3.94
CA LEU A 559 2.40 23.36 4.59
C LEU A 559 2.22 23.14 6.10
N SER A 560 2.20 21.90 6.60
CA SER A 560 2.22 21.64 8.05
C SER A 560 3.56 22.02 8.68
N ILE A 561 4.67 21.80 7.99
CA ILE A 561 6.00 22.25 8.43
C ILE A 561 6.11 23.78 8.35
N HIS A 562 5.59 24.39 7.28
CA HIS A 562 5.52 25.85 7.17
C HIS A 562 4.69 26.50 8.29
N ASP A 563 3.54 25.91 8.67
CA ASP A 563 2.68 26.38 9.78
C ASP A 563 3.43 26.35 11.12
N LEU A 564 4.19 25.27 11.39
CA LEU A 564 5.01 25.16 12.61
C LEU A 564 6.02 26.30 12.72
N PHE A 565 6.80 26.54 11.66
CA PHE A 565 7.87 27.55 11.67
C PHE A 565 7.39 28.99 11.36
N GLY A 566 6.08 29.21 11.22
CA GLY A 566 5.51 30.53 10.93
C GLY A 566 5.91 31.09 9.56
N LEU A 567 6.26 30.23 8.61
CA LEU A 567 6.76 30.61 7.29
C LEU A 567 5.59 31.05 6.42
N LYS A 568 5.42 32.36 6.25
CA LYS A 568 4.46 32.99 5.35
C LYS A 568 5.17 33.94 4.41
N GLU A 569 4.83 33.88 3.13
CA GLU A 569 5.15 34.98 2.20
C GLU A 569 4.15 36.11 2.43
N GLU A 570 4.52 37.04 3.32
CA GLU A 570 4.40 38.51 3.14
C GLU A 570 4.67 39.24 4.46
N ASP A 571 5.88 39.80 4.57
CA ASP A 571 6.10 41.07 5.26
C ASP A 571 6.06 42.14 4.15
N SER A 572 5.41 43.29 4.39
CA SER A 572 4.95 44.24 3.34
C SER A 572 6.02 44.90 2.44
N ASN A 573 7.29 44.54 2.60
CA ASN A 573 8.44 45.13 1.90
C ASN A 573 9.01 44.27 0.74
N HIS A 574 8.33 43.20 0.30
CA HIS A 574 8.78 42.33 -0.82
C HIS A 574 10.17 41.68 -0.64
N GLN A 575 10.76 41.73 0.55
CA GLN A 575 11.98 41.00 0.85
C GLN A 575 11.65 39.54 1.13
N ARG A 576 12.00 38.67 0.17
CA ARG A 576 12.23 37.24 0.44
C ARG A 576 13.22 37.16 1.61
N ARG A 577 12.75 36.82 2.82
CA ARG A 577 13.66 36.43 3.91
C ARG A 577 14.21 35.05 3.54
N PRO A 578 15.52 34.85 3.39
CA PRO A 578 16.09 33.51 3.28
C PRO A 578 15.75 32.74 4.56
N CYS A 579 14.77 31.84 4.43
CA CYS A 579 14.40 30.76 5.32
C CYS A 579 14.93 30.80 6.77
N LEU A 580 14.03 31.07 7.73
CA LEU A 580 14.28 30.79 9.15
C LEU A 580 14.70 29.31 9.39
N VAL A 581 14.32 28.41 8.49
CA VAL A 581 14.74 26.99 8.48
C VAL A 581 16.21 26.83 8.10
N VAL A 582 16.71 27.56 7.10
CA VAL A 582 18.15 27.56 6.76
C VAL A 582 18.93 28.22 7.91
N ASP A 583 18.45 29.34 8.46
CA ASP A 583 19.04 29.99 9.64
C ASP A 583 18.95 29.15 10.93
N LEU A 584 18.07 28.14 11.01
CA LEU A 584 18.07 27.13 12.09
C LEU A 584 19.06 25.99 11.81
N LEU A 585 19.24 25.61 10.54
CA LEU A 585 20.15 24.55 10.09
C LEU A 585 21.63 24.98 10.12
N THR A 586 21.96 26.22 9.75
CA THR A 586 23.35 26.72 9.68
C THR A 586 24.06 26.81 11.05
N PRO A 587 23.40 27.22 12.16
CA PRO A 587 24.00 27.14 13.50
C PRO A 587 24.12 25.70 14.02
N ILE A 588 23.22 24.80 13.60
CA ILE A 588 23.30 23.38 13.95
C ILE A 588 24.48 22.74 13.22
N SER A 589 24.66 22.94 11.91
CA SER A 589 25.85 22.42 11.21
C SER A 589 27.15 22.96 11.80
N SER A 590 27.23 24.26 12.09
CA SER A 590 28.45 24.86 12.67
C SER A 590 28.78 24.36 14.08
N LYS A 591 27.80 24.12 14.97
CA LYS A 591 28.05 23.50 16.29
C LYS A 591 28.53 22.05 16.20
N TRP A 592 28.14 21.33 15.15
CA TRP A 592 28.62 19.95 14.93
C TRP A 592 30.06 19.90 14.39
N THR A 593 30.59 20.98 13.79
CA THR A 593 32.00 21.03 13.34
C THR A 593 33.02 20.91 14.48
N GLN A 594 32.64 21.25 15.71
CA GLN A 594 33.50 21.16 16.90
C GLN A 594 33.58 19.77 17.55
N ASN A 595 32.85 18.79 17.01
CA ASN A 595 33.03 17.38 17.36
C ASN A 595 34.20 16.79 16.51
N PRO A 596 35.22 16.12 17.09
CA PRO A 596 36.37 15.58 16.34
C PRO A 596 36.06 14.60 15.19
N LEU A 597 34.80 14.21 15.02
CA LEU A 597 34.30 13.38 13.92
C LEU A 597 33.83 14.18 12.68
N SER A 598 33.85 15.52 12.72
CA SER A 598 33.38 16.39 11.63
C SER A 598 34.19 16.25 10.32
N GLY A 599 35.46 15.86 10.41
CA GLY A 599 36.33 15.59 9.26
C GLY A 599 35.97 14.36 8.40
N LEU A 600 34.87 13.66 8.71
CA LEU A 600 34.38 12.48 7.99
C LEU A 600 33.07 12.69 7.21
N ILE A 601 32.50 13.91 7.25
CA ILE A 601 31.27 14.25 6.51
C ILE A 601 31.60 14.96 5.19
N HIS A 602 32.68 15.74 5.13
CA HIS A 602 33.18 16.33 3.88
C HIS A 602 34.16 15.39 3.17
N GLY A 603 33.62 14.38 2.48
CA GLY A 603 34.38 13.59 1.50
C GLY A 603 34.68 14.44 0.26
N GLY A 604 35.94 14.84 0.09
CA GLY A 604 36.33 15.90 -0.83
C GLY A 604 36.38 15.56 -2.32
N GLY A 605 36.48 16.62 -3.13
CA GLY A 605 36.59 16.61 -4.58
C GLY A 605 36.73 18.05 -5.09
N ASP A 606 37.92 18.62 -4.91
CA ASP A 606 38.22 20.03 -5.22
C ASP A 606 38.47 20.21 -6.74
N GLU A 607 37.41 20.15 -7.54
CA GLU A 607 37.41 20.54 -8.95
C GLU A 607 36.28 21.53 -9.24
N GLY A 608 36.65 22.68 -9.81
CA GLY A 608 35.81 23.88 -9.83
C GLY A 608 34.54 23.77 -10.67
N GLY A 609 33.39 23.92 -10.00
CA GLY A 609 32.09 24.19 -10.60
C GLY A 609 31.10 24.58 -9.51
N GLU A 610 30.48 25.76 -9.62
CA GLU A 610 29.50 26.26 -8.65
C GLU A 610 28.24 25.38 -8.66
N LYS A 611 28.20 24.37 -7.79
CA LYS A 611 26.97 23.74 -7.32
C LYS A 611 26.62 24.38 -5.99
N GLU A 612 25.69 25.33 -6.00
CA GLU A 612 25.09 25.84 -4.77
C GLU A 612 24.42 24.71 -3.99
N ASP A 613 24.47 24.77 -2.65
CA ASP A 613 23.92 23.76 -1.75
C ASP A 613 22.38 23.68 -1.83
N GLU A 614 21.83 22.94 -2.81
CA GLU A 614 20.38 22.70 -2.95
C GLU A 614 19.74 21.99 -1.73
N GLN A 615 20.56 21.49 -0.79
CA GLN A 615 20.18 20.46 0.19
C GLN A 615 19.12 20.89 1.22
N TYR A 616 18.80 22.19 1.31
CA TYR A 616 17.81 22.73 2.25
C TYR A 616 16.95 23.88 1.68
N LEU A 617 16.75 23.92 0.36
CA LEU A 617 15.87 24.90 -0.28
C LEU A 617 14.40 24.68 0.12
N LEU A 618 13.75 25.72 0.64
CA LEU A 618 12.32 25.73 0.91
C LEU A 618 11.52 25.44 -0.37
N LEU A 619 10.47 24.62 -0.26
CA LEU A 619 9.41 24.59 -1.25
C LEU A 619 8.66 25.93 -1.22
N ASP A 620 8.75 26.69 -2.32
CA ASP A 620 8.15 28.01 -2.50
C ASP A 620 6.70 27.95 -3.04
N GLU A 621 6.03 29.12 -3.13
CA GLU A 621 4.70 29.23 -3.74
C GLU A 621 4.70 28.69 -5.18
N GLU A 622 5.75 28.92 -5.98
CA GLU A 622 5.78 28.48 -7.38
C GLU A 622 5.70 26.94 -7.48
N ARG A 623 6.50 26.23 -6.68
CA ARG A 623 6.51 24.76 -6.68
C ARG A 623 5.27 24.15 -6.05
N LEU A 624 4.66 24.80 -5.05
CA LEU A 624 3.35 24.39 -4.54
C LEU A 624 2.23 24.69 -5.54
N THR A 625 2.34 25.77 -6.31
CA THR A 625 1.41 26.11 -7.39
C THR A 625 1.46 25.10 -8.53
N TYR A 626 2.63 24.56 -8.88
CA TYR A 626 2.71 23.43 -9.82
C TYR A 626 1.96 22.19 -9.30
N ALA A 627 2.04 21.89 -7.99
CA ALA A 627 1.30 20.79 -7.37
C ALA A 627 -0.22 21.01 -7.40
N VAL A 628 -0.68 22.22 -7.08
CA VAL A 628 -2.09 22.64 -7.20
C VAL A 628 -2.58 22.48 -8.64
N ARG A 629 -1.78 22.86 -9.64
CA ARG A 629 -2.12 22.66 -11.06
C ARG A 629 -2.25 21.18 -11.44
N VAL A 630 -1.43 20.29 -10.87
CA VAL A 630 -1.57 18.84 -11.08
C VAL A 630 -2.89 18.35 -10.52
N ILE A 631 -3.24 18.69 -9.27
CA ILE A 631 -4.54 18.35 -8.68
C ILE A 631 -5.70 18.88 -9.53
N LEU A 632 -5.71 20.17 -9.88
CA LEU A 632 -6.77 20.76 -10.70
C LEU A 632 -6.88 20.10 -12.09
N SER A 633 -5.77 19.63 -12.69
CA SER A 633 -5.80 18.91 -13.97
C SER A 633 -6.45 17.52 -13.92
N MET A 634 -6.69 16.98 -12.72
CA MET A 634 -7.30 15.67 -12.46
C MET A 634 -8.72 15.78 -11.90
N PHE A 635 -9.32 16.98 -11.93
CA PHE A 635 -10.69 17.20 -11.47
C PHE A 635 -11.73 16.76 -12.52
N ASN A 636 -12.69 15.91 -12.13
CA ASN A 636 -13.61 15.25 -13.05
C ASN A 636 -14.91 16.04 -13.31
N GLU A 637 -14.79 17.24 -13.88
CA GLU A 637 -15.93 18.15 -14.17
C GLU A 637 -17.10 17.46 -14.90
N GLY A 638 -16.80 16.56 -15.85
CA GLY A 638 -17.80 15.91 -16.72
C GLY A 638 -18.52 14.69 -16.13
N THR A 639 -18.12 14.19 -14.95
CA THR A 639 -18.66 12.95 -14.36
C THR A 639 -18.98 13.10 -12.87
N ASN A 640 -19.78 14.12 -12.54
CA ASN A 640 -20.22 14.50 -11.19
C ASN A 640 -19.14 15.09 -10.26
N GLY A 641 -17.95 15.40 -10.77
CA GLY A 641 -16.86 16.03 -10.01
C GLY A 641 -15.96 15.04 -9.28
N GLY A 642 -15.16 15.58 -8.34
CA GLY A 642 -14.22 14.83 -7.51
C GLY A 642 -12.92 14.43 -8.22
N TRP A 643 -12.05 13.76 -7.46
CA TRP A 643 -10.73 13.33 -7.90
C TRP A 643 -10.62 11.80 -7.86
N ALA A 644 -10.11 11.24 -8.97
CA ALA A 644 -9.70 9.85 -9.09
C ALA A 644 -8.22 9.72 -8.69
N THR A 645 -7.56 8.59 -8.94
CA THR A 645 -6.18 8.36 -8.46
C THR A 645 -5.12 9.09 -9.28
N TYR A 646 -4.76 8.56 -10.44
CA TYR A 646 -3.63 9.03 -11.23
C TYR A 646 -4.03 10.05 -12.29
N GLU A 647 -5.27 9.95 -12.79
CA GLU A 647 -5.73 10.61 -13.99
C GLU A 647 -7.21 10.99 -13.91
N LEU A 648 -7.74 11.54 -15.01
CA LEU A 648 -9.19 11.73 -15.19
C LEU A 648 -9.90 10.40 -15.50
N SER A 649 -11.20 10.33 -15.21
CA SER A 649 -12.13 9.33 -15.74
C SER A 649 -12.31 9.53 -17.27
N ARG A 650 -11.37 8.99 -18.06
CA ARG A 650 -11.28 9.21 -19.53
C ARG A 650 -12.32 8.45 -20.37
N THR A 651 -13.13 7.61 -19.74
CA THR A 651 -14.25 6.87 -20.34
C THR A 651 -15.35 6.62 -19.28
N HIS A 652 -16.49 6.09 -19.70
CA HIS A 652 -17.69 5.96 -18.89
C HIS A 652 -17.74 4.63 -18.12
N SER A 653 -18.30 4.62 -16.91
CA SER A 653 -18.37 3.45 -16.02
C SER A 653 -19.05 2.20 -16.60
N TRP A 654 -19.87 2.31 -17.65
CA TRP A 654 -20.47 1.14 -18.30
C TRP A 654 -19.44 0.18 -18.90
N ILE A 655 -18.21 0.64 -19.17
CA ILE A 655 -17.13 -0.23 -19.70
C ILE A 655 -16.72 -1.33 -18.70
N GLU A 656 -17.06 -1.22 -17.41
CA GLU A 656 -16.86 -2.28 -16.42
C GLU A 656 -17.62 -3.57 -16.78
N ILE A 657 -18.67 -3.48 -17.61
CA ILE A 657 -19.39 -4.65 -18.18
C ILE A 657 -18.47 -5.57 -18.99
N ILE A 658 -17.35 -5.06 -19.52
CA ILE A 658 -16.34 -5.82 -20.26
C ILE A 658 -15.03 -6.04 -19.49
N ASN A 659 -15.02 -5.86 -18.16
CA ASN A 659 -13.89 -6.19 -17.28
C ASN A 659 -13.42 -7.66 -17.51
N PRO A 660 -12.17 -7.89 -17.96
CA PRO A 660 -11.66 -9.24 -18.27
C PRO A 660 -11.03 -9.97 -17.07
N ALA A 661 -10.86 -9.33 -15.92
CA ALA A 661 -10.00 -9.87 -14.85
C ALA A 661 -10.65 -11.00 -14.05
N ALA A 662 -11.98 -10.97 -13.88
CA ALA A 662 -12.79 -11.83 -12.98
C ALA A 662 -12.44 -11.79 -11.47
N LEU A 663 -11.23 -11.36 -11.12
CA LEU A 663 -10.69 -11.30 -9.75
C LEU A 663 -11.04 -10.00 -9.01
N TYR A 664 -11.36 -8.94 -9.75
CA TYR A 664 -11.37 -7.55 -9.30
C TYR A 664 -12.60 -6.84 -9.89
N GLY A 665 -13.15 -5.88 -9.14
CA GLY A 665 -14.14 -4.92 -9.65
C GLY A 665 -13.57 -3.50 -9.70
N GLU A 666 -14.25 -2.63 -10.43
CA GLU A 666 -13.89 -1.22 -10.62
C GLU A 666 -12.44 -1.05 -11.10
N ILE A 667 -12.08 -1.73 -12.20
CA ILE A 667 -10.73 -1.65 -12.79
C ILE A 667 -10.68 -0.95 -14.14
N MET A 668 -11.80 -0.74 -14.82
CA MET A 668 -11.75 -0.29 -16.22
C MET A 668 -11.58 1.22 -16.38
N ILE A 669 -11.96 2.04 -15.38
CA ILE A 669 -11.74 3.50 -15.38
C ILE A 669 -11.06 3.95 -14.08
N ASP A 670 -10.41 5.12 -14.10
CA ASP A 670 -9.97 5.78 -12.88
C ASP A 670 -11.21 6.45 -12.24
N TYR A 671 -11.75 5.86 -11.17
CA TYR A 671 -12.98 6.32 -10.54
C TYR A 671 -12.70 7.45 -9.54
N PRO A 672 -13.55 8.50 -9.42
CA PRO A 672 -13.41 9.46 -8.33
C PRO A 672 -13.64 8.76 -6.97
N HIS A 673 -12.67 8.80 -6.06
CA HIS A 673 -12.73 8.15 -4.74
C HIS A 673 -13.01 9.17 -3.63
N THR A 674 -13.62 8.72 -2.52
CA THR A 674 -13.95 9.59 -1.37
C THR A 674 -12.67 10.14 -0.75
N GLU A 675 -11.65 9.30 -0.69
CA GLU A 675 -10.38 9.54 -0.02
C GLU A 675 -9.50 10.46 -0.85
N CYS A 676 -9.35 10.17 -2.15
CA CYS A 676 -8.66 11.02 -3.12
C CYS A 676 -9.31 12.42 -3.20
N THR A 677 -10.66 12.47 -3.22
CA THR A 677 -11.42 13.72 -3.24
C THR A 677 -11.23 14.52 -1.95
N SER A 678 -11.29 13.86 -0.78
CA SER A 678 -11.06 14.50 0.51
C SER A 678 -9.62 15.02 0.68
N ALA A 679 -8.62 14.23 0.27
CA ALA A 679 -7.24 14.66 0.29
C ALA A 679 -7.05 15.94 -0.54
N CYS A 680 -7.56 15.96 -1.78
CA CYS A 680 -7.48 17.12 -2.65
C CYS A 680 -8.19 18.35 -2.07
N ILE A 681 -9.44 18.22 -1.59
CA ILE A 681 -10.17 19.31 -0.93
C ILE A 681 -9.35 19.90 0.22
N THR A 682 -8.86 19.05 1.13
CA THR A 682 -8.14 19.49 2.33
C THR A 682 -6.80 20.16 2.00
N ALA A 683 -6.08 19.67 0.98
CA ALA A 683 -4.84 20.29 0.50
C ALA A 683 -5.07 21.63 -0.18
N LEU A 684 -6.10 21.75 -1.04
CA LEU A 684 -6.44 22.99 -1.74
C LEU A 684 -6.91 24.08 -0.75
N LEU A 685 -7.68 23.71 0.28
CA LEU A 685 -8.07 24.62 1.36
C LEU A 685 -6.86 25.08 2.20
N GLN A 686 -5.92 24.17 2.50
CA GLN A 686 -4.70 24.54 3.21
C GLN A 686 -3.80 25.45 2.35
N PHE A 687 -3.67 25.19 1.05
CA PHE A 687 -2.97 26.07 0.11
C PHE A 687 -3.64 27.47 0.07
N LYS A 688 -4.97 27.54 -0.06
CA LYS A 688 -5.74 28.79 -0.01
C LYS A 688 -5.53 29.60 1.27
N LYS A 689 -5.35 28.94 2.43
CA LYS A 689 -5.01 29.59 3.71
C LYS A 689 -3.62 30.25 3.69
N PHE A 690 -2.64 29.64 3.00
CA PHE A 690 -1.27 30.15 2.92
C PHE A 690 -1.08 31.20 1.82
N TYR A 691 -1.70 31.00 0.66
CA TYR A 691 -1.54 31.81 -0.55
C TYR A 691 -2.89 32.38 -1.03
N PRO A 692 -3.54 33.26 -0.24
CA PRO A 692 -4.89 33.77 -0.54
C PRO A 692 -4.94 34.64 -1.81
N ASN A 693 -3.80 35.15 -2.26
CA ASN A 693 -3.65 35.99 -3.45
C ASN A 693 -3.40 35.17 -4.74
N SER A 694 -3.28 33.84 -4.65
CA SER A 694 -2.94 32.99 -5.80
C SER A 694 -4.00 33.08 -6.92
N PRO A 695 -3.60 33.15 -8.21
CA PRO A 695 -4.55 33.24 -9.32
C PRO A 695 -5.43 31.98 -9.51
N TYR A 696 -5.11 30.87 -8.83
CA TYR A 696 -5.85 29.61 -8.91
C TYR A 696 -7.05 29.52 -7.95
N ILE A 697 -7.20 30.47 -7.01
CA ILE A 697 -8.25 30.44 -5.98
C ILE A 697 -9.68 30.31 -6.58
N PRO A 698 -10.05 30.98 -7.69
CA PRO A 698 -11.38 30.80 -8.29
C PRO A 698 -11.64 29.36 -8.80
N LEU A 699 -10.62 28.67 -9.34
CA LEU A 699 -10.74 27.28 -9.79
C LEU A 699 -10.78 26.31 -8.60
N ILE A 700 -10.05 26.62 -7.53
CA ILE A 700 -10.10 25.89 -6.26
C ILE A 700 -11.51 25.94 -5.68
N ASP A 701 -12.11 27.12 -5.59
CA ASP A 701 -13.43 27.29 -5.00
C ASP A 701 -14.53 26.60 -5.81
N ASP A 702 -14.48 26.66 -7.14
CA ASP A 702 -15.46 25.99 -7.99
C ASP A 702 -15.30 24.45 -7.99
N SER A 703 -14.07 23.93 -8.01
CA SER A 703 -13.83 22.49 -7.94
C SER A 703 -14.25 21.89 -6.59
N ILE A 704 -13.95 22.55 -5.46
CA ILE A 704 -14.40 22.12 -4.12
C ILE A 704 -15.93 22.13 -4.02
N LYS A 705 -16.58 23.17 -4.53
CA LYS A 705 -18.06 23.32 -4.51
C LYS A 705 -18.78 22.16 -5.20
N HIS A 706 -18.20 21.60 -6.27
CA HIS A 706 -18.75 20.43 -6.95
C HIS A 706 -18.32 19.12 -6.29
N ALA A 707 -17.07 19.03 -5.81
CA ALA A 707 -16.49 17.84 -5.19
C ALA A 707 -17.22 17.36 -3.91
N ILE A 708 -17.81 18.27 -3.12
CA ILE A 708 -18.57 17.89 -1.92
C ILE A 708 -19.69 16.89 -2.23
N SER A 709 -20.39 17.07 -3.37
CA SER A 709 -21.50 16.22 -3.76
C SER A 709 -21.10 14.76 -4.03
N VAL A 710 -19.84 14.51 -4.41
CA VAL A 710 -19.27 13.17 -4.56
C VAL A 710 -19.08 12.48 -3.22
N ILE A 711 -18.71 13.23 -2.18
CA ILE A 711 -18.58 12.69 -0.83
C ILE A 711 -19.97 12.42 -0.26
N GLU A 712 -20.90 13.38 -0.34
CA GLU A 712 -22.26 13.24 0.18
C GLU A 712 -23.03 12.09 -0.48
N SER A 713 -22.95 11.95 -1.81
CA SER A 713 -23.63 10.87 -2.55
C SER A 713 -23.07 9.47 -2.31
N LYS A 714 -21.89 9.35 -1.68
CA LYS A 714 -21.26 8.07 -1.32
C LYS A 714 -21.51 7.62 0.12
N GLN A 715 -22.26 8.38 0.91
CA GLN A 715 -22.68 7.92 2.24
C GLN A 715 -23.63 6.73 2.10
N THR A 716 -23.38 5.61 2.78
CA THR A 716 -24.28 4.46 2.77
C THR A 716 -25.56 4.73 3.56
N PRO A 717 -26.66 3.98 3.37
CA PRO A 717 -27.88 4.13 4.15
C PRO A 717 -27.67 4.00 5.67
N GLU A 718 -26.65 3.25 6.10
CA GLU A 718 -26.24 3.09 7.50
C GLU A 718 -25.44 4.27 8.05
N GLY A 719 -24.96 5.19 7.18
CA GLY A 719 -24.25 6.42 7.55
C GLY A 719 -22.74 6.41 7.31
N GLY A 720 -22.11 5.25 7.07
CA GLY A 720 -20.67 5.16 6.82
C GLY A 720 -20.27 5.50 5.36
N TRP A 721 -18.97 5.50 5.08
CA TRP A 721 -18.43 5.54 3.72
C TRP A 721 -17.50 4.36 3.47
N TYR A 722 -17.62 3.74 2.29
CA TYR A 722 -16.72 2.69 1.83
C TYR A 722 -15.31 3.25 1.58
N GLY A 723 -14.28 2.52 2.02
CA GLY A 723 -12.88 2.78 1.70
C GLY A 723 -12.39 1.89 0.55
N GLY A 724 -11.90 2.48 -0.53
CA GLY A 724 -11.39 1.76 -1.71
C GLY A 724 -9.92 1.39 -1.63
N TRP A 725 -9.15 2.04 -0.74
CA TRP A 725 -7.67 1.91 -0.67
C TRP A 725 -7.15 1.34 0.67
N ALA A 726 -8.01 1.26 1.68
CA ALA A 726 -7.72 0.61 2.97
C ALA A 726 -9.01 0.12 3.65
N VAL A 727 -8.88 -0.83 4.57
CA VAL A 727 -9.96 -1.65 5.15
C VAL A 727 -10.63 -0.96 6.35
N CYS A 728 -11.89 -0.50 6.30
CA CYS A 728 -12.71 -0.18 5.13
C CYS A 728 -13.53 1.08 5.44
N PHE A 729 -14.53 0.94 6.31
CA PHE A 729 -15.47 2.01 6.65
C PHE A 729 -14.91 3.00 7.68
N CYS A 730 -14.05 2.57 8.61
CA CYS A 730 -13.34 3.49 9.50
C CYS A 730 -12.43 4.43 8.69
N TYR A 731 -11.80 3.90 7.63
CA TYR A 731 -10.95 4.66 6.71
C TYR A 731 -11.76 5.62 5.84
N GLY A 732 -12.73 5.11 5.07
CA GLY A 732 -13.56 5.94 4.18
C GLY A 732 -14.33 7.03 4.94
N THR A 733 -14.87 6.71 6.12
CA THR A 733 -15.58 7.68 6.96
C THR A 733 -14.63 8.75 7.52
N TRP A 734 -13.41 8.39 7.93
CA TRP A 734 -12.43 9.38 8.38
C TRP A 734 -12.14 10.43 7.30
N PHE A 735 -11.90 10.02 6.05
CA PHE A 735 -11.73 10.95 4.94
C PHE A 735 -12.98 11.81 4.71
N ALA A 736 -14.18 11.19 4.62
CA ALA A 736 -15.41 11.92 4.39
C ALA A 736 -15.68 13.02 5.45
N ILE A 737 -15.58 12.67 6.74
CA ILE A 737 -15.75 13.63 7.84
C ILE A 737 -14.69 14.73 7.80
N THR A 738 -13.45 14.40 7.44
CA THR A 738 -12.35 15.38 7.34
C THR A 738 -12.62 16.42 6.26
N ALA A 739 -13.09 16.02 5.08
CA ALA A 739 -13.46 16.95 4.02
C ALA A 739 -14.68 17.81 4.36
N LEU A 740 -15.76 17.19 4.88
CA LEU A 740 -17.00 17.89 5.21
C LEU A 740 -16.77 18.98 6.28
N ASN A 741 -15.97 18.68 7.32
CA ASN A 741 -15.56 19.66 8.33
C ASN A 741 -14.60 20.73 7.77
N ALA A 742 -13.74 20.39 6.80
CA ALA A 742 -12.82 21.36 6.21
C ALA A 742 -13.52 22.41 5.34
N ILE A 743 -14.59 22.03 4.62
CA ILE A 743 -15.34 22.92 3.73
C ILE A 743 -16.21 23.92 4.52
N ASP A 744 -16.97 23.43 5.51
CA ASP A 744 -17.83 24.26 6.38
C ASP A 744 -17.42 24.11 7.85
N PRO A 745 -16.31 24.77 8.27
CA PRO A 745 -15.76 24.63 9.61
C PRO A 745 -16.63 25.35 10.65
N VAL A 746 -17.62 24.65 11.19
CA VAL A 746 -18.53 25.12 12.23
C VAL A 746 -18.24 24.48 13.59
N ASN A 747 -18.14 25.27 14.65
CA ASN A 747 -18.07 24.71 16.01
C ASN A 747 -19.28 23.80 16.27
N ASN A 748 -19.03 22.58 16.79
CA ASN A 748 -20.04 21.53 17.04
C ASN A 748 -20.69 21.00 15.74
N VAL A 749 -19.86 20.55 14.79
CA VAL A 749 -20.29 20.02 13.49
C VAL A 749 -21.33 18.91 13.63
N TYR A 750 -21.12 17.94 14.52
CA TYR A 750 -22.06 16.84 14.82
C TYR A 750 -23.50 17.33 15.05
N SER A 751 -23.69 18.43 15.79
CA SER A 751 -25.03 18.99 16.01
C SER A 751 -25.65 19.62 14.76
N LYS A 752 -24.83 20.21 13.88
CA LYS A 752 -25.27 21.08 12.78
C LYS A 752 -25.40 20.38 11.43
N ASN A 753 -24.54 19.41 11.13
CA ASN A 753 -24.50 18.71 9.86
C ASN A 753 -25.01 17.26 10.03
N GLU A 754 -26.15 16.94 9.42
CA GLU A 754 -26.80 15.62 9.53
C GLU A 754 -25.97 14.49 8.88
N ILE A 755 -25.29 14.77 7.78
CA ILE A 755 -24.43 13.81 7.07
C ILE A 755 -23.25 13.42 7.97
N VAL A 756 -22.58 14.42 8.58
CA VAL A 756 -21.54 14.19 9.59
C VAL A 756 -22.07 13.42 10.79
N ARG A 757 -23.25 13.79 11.31
CA ARG A 757 -23.88 13.12 12.45
C ARG A 757 -24.08 11.63 12.21
N LYS A 758 -24.71 11.25 11.09
CA LYS A 758 -24.90 9.85 10.66
C LYS A 758 -23.58 9.10 10.53
N GLY A 759 -22.54 9.75 10.02
CA GLY A 759 -21.19 9.19 9.93
C GLY A 759 -20.58 8.86 11.29
N LEU A 760 -20.67 9.78 12.25
CA LEU A 760 -20.15 9.54 13.59
C LEU A 760 -21.00 8.53 14.37
N ASP A 761 -22.32 8.58 14.25
CA ASP A 761 -23.22 7.60 14.86
C ASP A 761 -22.99 6.18 14.32
N PHE A 762 -22.75 6.07 13.00
CA PHE A 762 -22.31 4.82 12.38
C PHE A 762 -21.02 4.31 13.01
N ILE A 763 -19.97 5.15 13.12
CA ILE A 763 -18.70 4.76 13.73
C ILE A 763 -18.91 4.31 15.18
N VAL A 764 -19.63 5.07 16.01
CA VAL A 764 -19.89 4.69 17.41
C VAL A 764 -20.65 3.37 17.51
N SER A 765 -21.57 3.07 16.59
CA SER A 765 -22.27 1.77 16.54
C SER A 765 -21.36 0.55 16.31
N LYS A 766 -20.06 0.75 16.00
CA LYS A 766 -19.06 -0.31 15.75
C LYS A 766 -17.97 -0.40 16.81
N GLN A 767 -18.04 0.40 17.88
CA GLN A 767 -17.07 0.33 18.98
C GLN A 767 -17.20 -1.02 19.70
N GLN A 768 -16.09 -1.73 19.90
CA GLN A 768 -16.09 -3.01 20.57
C GLN A 768 -16.27 -2.85 22.07
N GLU A 769 -17.23 -3.60 22.59
CA GLU A 769 -17.68 -3.53 23.98
C GLU A 769 -16.67 -4.02 25.02
N GLN A 770 -15.75 -4.88 24.60
CA GLN A 770 -14.80 -5.59 25.46
C GLN A 770 -13.56 -4.75 25.77
N ASP A 771 -13.15 -3.87 24.84
CA ASP A 771 -11.89 -3.13 24.94
C ASP A 771 -11.95 -1.65 24.54
N GLY A 772 -13.06 -1.17 23.97
CA GLY A 772 -13.25 0.23 23.57
C GLY A 772 -12.60 0.62 22.24
N GLY A 773 -12.00 -0.34 21.51
CA GLY A 773 -11.45 -0.10 20.18
C GLY A 773 -12.46 -0.32 19.04
N TRP A 774 -11.94 -0.30 17.81
CA TRP A 774 -12.65 -0.66 16.58
C TRP A 774 -11.85 -1.69 15.80
N GLY A 775 -12.52 -2.51 14.99
CA GLY A 775 -11.85 -3.49 14.14
C GLY A 775 -12.74 -3.97 13.00
N GLU A 776 -12.16 -3.99 11.80
CA GLU A 776 -12.82 -4.41 10.55
C GLU A 776 -12.07 -5.57 9.92
N SER A 777 -12.79 -6.62 9.51
CA SER A 777 -12.25 -7.67 8.65
C SER A 777 -12.07 -7.18 7.21
N TYR A 778 -11.10 -7.74 6.47
CA TYR A 778 -10.91 -7.44 5.04
C TYR A 778 -12.15 -7.76 4.20
N LEU A 779 -13.00 -8.68 4.68
CA LEU A 779 -14.30 -9.01 4.09
C LEU A 779 -15.22 -7.79 3.96
N SER A 780 -14.98 -6.72 4.72
CA SER A 780 -15.70 -5.45 4.57
C SER A 780 -15.52 -4.82 3.20
N CYS A 781 -14.33 -4.99 2.59
CA CYS A 781 -14.03 -4.51 1.25
C CYS A 781 -14.69 -5.40 0.19
N VAL A 782 -14.62 -6.72 0.39
CA VAL A 782 -15.15 -7.75 -0.53
C VAL A 782 -16.68 -7.70 -0.61
N THR A 783 -17.35 -7.51 0.52
CA THR A 783 -18.83 -7.56 0.64
C THR A 783 -19.51 -6.19 0.62
N HIS A 784 -18.72 -5.10 0.61
CA HIS A 784 -19.20 -3.70 0.65
C HIS A 784 -20.11 -3.41 1.86
N LYS A 785 -19.88 -4.10 2.99
CA LYS A 785 -20.63 -3.97 4.25
C LYS A 785 -19.68 -4.12 5.42
N TYR A 786 -19.88 -3.37 6.50
CA TYR A 786 -19.02 -3.46 7.68
C TYR A 786 -19.01 -4.90 8.26
N SER A 787 -17.84 -5.53 8.24
CA SER A 787 -17.61 -6.87 8.81
C SER A 787 -16.74 -6.75 10.05
N GLN A 788 -17.34 -6.93 11.23
CA GLN A 788 -16.65 -6.83 12.52
C GLN A 788 -15.53 -7.87 12.63
N SER A 789 -14.32 -7.47 13.02
CA SER A 789 -13.26 -8.43 13.38
C SER A 789 -13.39 -8.90 14.83
N GLU A 790 -12.94 -10.13 15.11
CA GLU A 790 -13.01 -10.78 16.44
C GLU A 790 -12.38 -9.98 17.58
N THR A 791 -11.40 -9.13 17.26
CA THR A 791 -10.73 -8.21 18.18
C THR A 791 -10.60 -6.83 17.56
N SER A 792 -10.50 -5.80 18.41
CA SER A 792 -10.18 -4.44 17.96
C SER A 792 -8.73 -4.34 17.47
N ARG A 793 -8.54 -3.44 16.50
CA ARG A 793 -7.31 -3.22 15.75
C ARG A 793 -6.81 -1.79 15.98
N VAL A 794 -5.51 -1.63 16.14
CA VAL A 794 -4.80 -0.36 16.36
C VAL A 794 -5.12 0.65 15.26
N ILE A 795 -5.06 0.23 14.00
CA ILE A 795 -5.25 1.10 12.83
C ILE A 795 -6.71 1.54 12.70
N ASN A 796 -7.69 0.62 12.75
CA ASN A 796 -9.11 0.97 12.68
C ASN A 796 -9.53 1.87 13.86
N THR A 797 -9.03 1.60 15.07
CA THR A 797 -9.29 2.44 16.25
C THR A 797 -8.77 3.86 16.05
N ALA A 798 -7.57 4.02 15.49
CA ALA A 798 -7.02 5.35 15.22
C ALA A 798 -7.85 6.13 14.19
N TRP A 799 -8.30 5.51 13.09
CA TRP A 799 -9.18 6.17 12.12
C TRP A 799 -10.58 6.52 12.69
N ALA A 800 -11.15 5.65 13.51
CA ALA A 800 -12.40 5.93 14.23
C ALA A 800 -12.23 7.14 15.17
N LEU A 801 -11.15 7.19 15.94
CA LEU A 801 -10.81 8.32 16.81
C LEU A 801 -10.61 9.63 16.03
N LEU A 802 -9.87 9.59 14.92
CA LEU A 802 -9.69 10.75 14.03
C LEU A 802 -11.03 11.23 13.47
N SER A 803 -11.95 10.32 13.10
CA SER A 803 -13.31 10.66 12.67
C SER A 803 -14.08 11.40 13.76
N LEU A 804 -14.18 10.79 14.96
CA LEU A 804 -14.93 11.32 16.10
C LEU A 804 -14.40 12.68 16.57
N MET A 805 -13.08 12.84 16.61
CA MET A 805 -12.45 14.11 16.98
C MET A 805 -12.54 15.17 15.88
N THR A 806 -12.59 14.80 14.61
CA THR A 806 -12.75 15.77 13.51
C THR A 806 -14.19 16.26 13.40
N GLY A 807 -15.19 15.39 13.60
CA GLY A 807 -16.60 15.73 13.50
C GLY A 807 -17.25 16.32 14.77
N ASP A 808 -16.48 16.65 15.82
CA ASP A 808 -17.00 17.13 17.12
C ASP A 808 -17.98 16.16 17.81
N TYR A 809 -17.69 14.85 17.85
CA TYR A 809 -18.56 13.90 18.56
C TYR A 809 -18.67 14.27 20.06
N PRO A 810 -19.88 14.41 20.63
CA PRO A 810 -20.08 15.09 21.92
C PRO A 810 -19.71 14.25 23.15
N ASN A 811 -19.71 12.92 23.05
CA ASN A 811 -19.43 12.05 24.20
C ASN A 811 -17.93 11.72 24.27
N LEU A 812 -17.17 12.52 25.02
CA LEU A 812 -15.72 12.35 25.22
C LEU A 812 -15.34 10.95 25.72
N LYS A 813 -16.20 10.30 26.49
CA LYS A 813 -15.93 8.97 27.07
C LYS A 813 -15.79 7.87 26.02
N VAL A 814 -16.52 7.97 24.91
CA VAL A 814 -16.39 7.07 23.75
C VAL A 814 -14.99 7.20 23.13
N ILE A 815 -14.48 8.43 23.06
CA ILE A 815 -13.13 8.75 22.55
C ILE A 815 -12.06 8.27 23.54
N GLU A 816 -12.21 8.56 24.83
CA GLU A 816 -11.29 8.11 25.89
C GLU A 816 -11.14 6.58 25.94
N MET A 817 -12.21 5.83 25.75
CA MET A 817 -12.15 4.36 25.66
C MET A 817 -11.23 3.88 24.52
N GLY A 818 -11.32 4.51 23.34
CA GLY A 818 -10.42 4.21 22.22
C GLY A 818 -8.97 4.69 22.44
N ILE A 819 -8.78 5.84 23.09
CA ILE A 819 -7.44 6.31 23.49
C ILE A 819 -6.80 5.31 24.46
N TYR A 820 -7.54 4.86 25.47
CA TYR A 820 -7.08 3.85 26.42
C TYR A 820 -6.74 2.52 25.74
N PHE A 821 -7.53 2.08 24.75
CA PHE A 821 -7.19 0.92 23.92
C PHE A 821 -5.82 1.07 23.25
N LEU A 822 -5.53 2.21 22.60
CA LEU A 822 -4.23 2.47 21.99
C LEU A 822 -3.09 2.44 23.03
N LEU A 823 -3.26 3.10 24.18
CA LEU A 823 -2.25 3.13 25.23
C LEU A 823 -1.91 1.73 25.78
N ARG A 824 -2.89 0.81 25.86
CA ARG A 824 -2.65 -0.59 26.26
C ARG A 824 -1.98 -1.44 25.17
N LYS A 825 -2.18 -1.10 23.90
CA LYS A 825 -1.60 -1.82 22.75
C LYS A 825 -0.15 -1.40 22.47
N GLN A 826 0.29 -0.23 22.93
CA GLN A 826 1.65 0.23 22.75
C GLN A 826 2.66 -0.71 23.45
N LEU A 827 3.67 -1.13 22.69
CA LEU A 827 4.76 -1.99 23.16
C LEU A 827 5.73 -1.22 24.07
N PRO A 828 6.52 -1.91 24.92
CA PRO A 828 7.42 -1.25 25.88
C PRO A 828 8.45 -0.30 25.28
N ASN A 829 8.83 -0.48 24.00
CA ASN A 829 9.77 0.37 23.27
C ASN A 829 9.11 1.64 22.67
N GLY A 830 7.78 1.67 22.50
CA GLY A 830 7.03 2.77 21.87
C GLY A 830 6.29 2.38 20.57
N ASP A 831 6.65 1.24 19.95
CA ASP A 831 6.03 0.68 18.76
C ASP A 831 4.61 0.16 19.05
N PHE A 832 3.89 -0.22 18.01
CA PHE A 832 2.62 -0.94 18.08
C PHE A 832 2.75 -2.32 17.42
N PRO A 833 2.01 -3.35 17.89
CA PRO A 833 2.07 -4.68 17.31
C PRO A 833 1.58 -4.67 15.86
N GLN A 834 2.22 -5.47 15.01
CA GLN A 834 1.67 -5.78 13.70
C GLN A 834 0.42 -6.66 13.88
N GLU A 835 -0.71 -6.18 13.39
CA GLU A 835 -1.98 -6.88 13.38
C GLU A 835 -2.35 -7.22 11.93
N SER A 836 -3.61 -7.57 11.68
CA SER A 836 -4.12 -7.90 10.34
C SER A 836 -3.90 -6.81 9.28
N ILE A 837 -3.94 -7.25 8.03
CA ILE A 837 -3.75 -6.43 6.83
C ILE A 837 -4.75 -5.25 6.77
N SER A 838 -4.26 -4.08 6.38
CA SER A 838 -4.99 -2.82 6.46
C SER A 838 -5.25 -2.14 5.11
N GLY A 839 -4.50 -2.48 4.06
CA GLY A 839 -4.69 -1.95 2.71
C GLY A 839 -5.55 -2.85 1.83
N VAL A 840 -6.22 -2.26 0.85
CA VAL A 840 -6.95 -2.98 -0.21
C VAL A 840 -6.76 -2.26 -1.54
N PHE A 841 -6.88 -3.00 -2.65
CA PHE A 841 -7.14 -2.43 -3.97
C PHE A 841 -8.18 -3.29 -4.71
N ASN A 842 -9.01 -2.62 -5.51
CA ASN A 842 -10.05 -3.21 -6.36
C ASN A 842 -10.93 -4.25 -5.62
N HIS A 843 -11.33 -3.88 -4.40
CA HIS A 843 -12.21 -4.58 -3.43
C HIS A 843 -11.71 -5.92 -2.85
N ASN A 844 -10.96 -6.70 -3.63
CA ASN A 844 -10.72 -8.12 -3.35
C ASN A 844 -9.23 -8.49 -3.15
N CYS A 845 -8.29 -7.55 -3.31
CA CYS A 845 -6.87 -7.81 -3.06
C CYS A 845 -6.33 -6.96 -1.90
N MET A 846 -5.74 -7.60 -0.90
CA MET A 846 -5.27 -6.92 0.31
C MET A 846 -3.77 -6.71 0.28
N ILE A 847 -3.31 -5.56 0.79
CA ILE A 847 -1.92 -5.12 0.78
C ILE A 847 -1.51 -4.56 2.16
N THR A 848 -0.28 -4.82 2.56
CA THR A 848 0.27 -4.39 3.84
C THR A 848 0.64 -2.91 3.80
N TYR A 849 0.21 -2.12 4.78
CA TYR A 849 0.81 -0.82 5.07
C TYR A 849 1.49 -0.88 6.44
N THR A 850 2.78 -1.25 6.45
CA THR A 850 3.54 -1.48 7.69
C THR A 850 3.53 -0.30 8.63
N ASN A 851 3.70 0.91 8.08
CA ASN A 851 3.86 2.13 8.85
C ASN A 851 2.55 2.65 9.48
N TYR A 852 1.39 2.19 9.01
CA TYR A 852 0.08 2.62 9.53
C TYR A 852 -0.11 2.36 11.03
N ARG A 853 0.47 1.27 11.55
CA ARG A 853 0.39 0.93 12.97
C ARG A 853 1.12 1.92 13.89
N ASN A 854 2.05 2.71 13.35
CA ASN A 854 2.74 3.77 14.09
C ASN A 854 2.17 5.15 13.74
N ILE A 855 2.03 5.46 12.45
CA ILE A 855 1.53 6.75 11.94
C ILE A 855 0.18 7.10 12.55
N PHE A 856 -0.82 6.22 12.46
CA PHE A 856 -2.20 6.59 12.84
C PHE A 856 -2.42 6.68 14.35
N PRO A 857 -1.86 5.80 15.22
CA PRO A 857 -1.90 6.01 16.66
C PRO A 857 -1.18 7.29 17.10
N ILE A 858 -0.01 7.61 16.52
CA ILE A 858 0.65 8.90 16.76
C ILE A 858 -0.30 10.04 16.39
N TRP A 859 -0.94 9.99 15.22
CA TRP A 859 -1.86 11.03 14.78
C TRP A 859 -3.10 11.18 15.68
N ALA A 860 -3.74 10.09 16.04
CA ALA A 860 -4.93 10.09 16.91
C ALA A 860 -4.59 10.60 18.32
N LEU A 861 -3.48 10.16 18.91
CA LEU A 861 -3.00 10.67 20.20
C LEU A 861 -2.61 12.15 20.10
N SER A 862 -1.90 12.57 19.04
CA SER A 862 -1.56 13.98 18.77
C SER A 862 -2.78 14.87 18.69
N MET A 863 -3.80 14.47 17.93
CA MET A 863 -5.05 15.21 17.78
C MET A 863 -5.83 15.29 19.10
N TYR A 864 -5.85 14.20 19.89
CA TYR A 864 -6.45 14.20 21.23
C TYR A 864 -5.78 15.22 22.15
N MET A 865 -4.44 15.19 22.23
CA MET A 865 -3.67 16.15 23.04
C MET A 865 -3.86 17.60 22.57
N ARG A 866 -3.93 17.84 21.26
CA ARG A 866 -4.20 19.17 20.69
C ARG A 866 -5.60 19.68 21.03
N LYS A 867 -6.61 18.82 20.97
CA LYS A 867 -8.02 19.20 21.10
C LYS A 867 -8.49 19.32 22.56
N TYR A 868 -8.11 18.37 23.41
CA TYR A 868 -8.64 18.28 24.78
C TYR A 868 -7.67 18.81 25.85
N HIS A 869 -6.39 18.99 25.51
CA HIS A 869 -5.37 19.52 26.42
C HIS A 869 -4.55 20.68 25.81
N PRO A 870 -5.14 21.68 25.12
CA PRO A 870 -4.36 22.75 24.46
C PRO A 870 -3.48 23.53 25.44
N VAL A 871 -2.26 23.88 25.02
CA VAL A 871 -1.29 24.62 25.86
C VAL A 871 -1.12 26.03 25.31
N VAL A 872 -1.49 27.05 26.09
CA VAL A 872 -1.29 28.46 25.74
C VAL A 872 -0.21 29.06 26.63
N VAL A 873 0.91 29.44 26.02
CA VAL A 873 2.05 30.08 26.68
C VAL A 873 1.95 31.60 26.48
N LYS A 874 2.23 32.37 27.53
CA LYS A 874 2.34 33.84 27.44
C LYS A 874 3.60 34.19 26.63
N GLU A 875 3.51 35.22 25.79
CA GLU A 875 4.70 35.75 25.08
C GLU A 875 5.84 36.07 26.06
N GLN A 876 7.06 35.67 25.67
CA GLN A 876 8.35 36.04 26.25
C GLN A 876 9.23 36.57 25.12
#